data_AF-A0A7W7GAL3-F1
#
_entry.id   AF-A0A7W7GAL3-F1
#
_cell.length_a   1.000
_cell.length_b   1.000
_cell.length_c   1.000
_cell.angle_alpha   90.00
_cell.angle_beta   90.00
_cell.angle_gamma   90.00
#
_symmetry.space_group_name_H-M   'P 1'
#
loop_
_entity.id
_entity.type
_entity.pdbx_description
1 polymer ?
#
loop_
_entity_poly.entity_id
_entity_poly.type
_entity_poly.pdbx_seq_one_letter_code
_entity_poly.pdbx_strand_id
1 'polypeptide(L)'
;MPARLGNVGTNPRFALLILALVAATASMADEGLLRLTIDNDNRDLGCMLAAGVDPRTERLANLMALIRNDVALTACYARFSPVVSWWRPAIVLIVLLVSAAGLFLALPWWRARRTRPIIGEADHTVLRELMTRAGIDQGSVRFVVDPSAMTSGAVAFGRPGSYTVSLHAGLLARRQADPAGFTAVVLHELAHVRAGDVRLAYATTALWRVFLIIVLLPFATANGRILARELFGWSEARSLFWPGAAPILVRELALAGALTLLVTVTRANLLRHREHQADLAAVRWGGEPDVWSRYVEQGPRRLRDLWSSHPSWQSRRTAIERAAAPGETALPMVLTGAATLFVTAVVSDLPTDFGLRGDWSMAAAVLTGLLAGSIVVGTVTPTNGVRAGLWFGLGLVLAEAVLNRIDGNQWLPSRPWMLLALPLFAVFTCRLAAELTALWRRWTVARVVLTAFVLAGWLLWWEHIGKLLVLGHLIHDQAVLAQLGRLGQVGGQTVPLLLAMSANLIGFTTVPLWPASATAACLVPLVVSVFLGGSRPSLPKVLLAGLAGGALALLLNALALTYLHSQIRPPIDARALAFVVTLFLIFTTLAGVIPAALWTAWRAVRFRLLTTLAVTALSVTVAAFGIFLMLGLDGCLGPVNLVARSCSWKAWFGASWPQPIVAVLVPSVPVVAVVALLPFNVRRSEWAGGFLTETGRSVRRGALVLVAAVVPVLLTVAGLPTDGGVSLGFRSTAEITDVPAVTRASSELRAAQAAAWLQYGGGALLMQYGNDLEELGNDLKLKSPNGELDEKKAIPRLRALVADIQRIRRYFQLPDPPMQRHWSAAIDALDRDVKTMLTAAEQDDSASFEKGLNHLLTSSRQIMDIAQELISLAAKTSADTYHY
;
A
#
# COMPACT_ATOMS: atom_id res chain seq x y z
N MET A 1 -3.73 18.71 35.19
CA MET A 1 -3.48 17.54 34.32
C MET A 1 -3.60 17.73 32.76
N PRO A 2 -3.50 18.93 32.15
CA PRO A 2 -3.53 19.07 30.67
C PRO A 2 -2.18 18.83 29.94
N ALA A 3 -1.06 18.68 30.68
CA ALA A 3 0.28 18.56 30.08
C ALA A 3 0.54 17.27 29.26
N ARG A 4 -0.23 16.19 29.47
CA ARG A 4 -0.05 14.94 28.71
C ARG A 4 -0.59 14.98 27.28
N LEU A 5 -1.45 15.95 26.94
CA LEU A 5 -2.04 16.04 25.60
C LEU A 5 -1.10 16.70 24.57
N GLY A 6 -0.14 17.52 24.99
CA GLY A 6 0.80 18.20 24.09
C GLY A 6 1.78 17.26 23.37
N ASN A 7 2.14 16.14 24.01
CA ASN A 7 3.07 15.14 23.45
C ASN A 7 2.41 14.20 22.42
N VAL A 8 1.08 14.25 22.27
CA VAL A 8 0.33 13.31 21.42
C VAL A 8 0.53 13.61 19.93
N GLY A 9 0.96 14.82 19.55
CA GLY A 9 1.13 15.20 18.14
C GLY A 9 2.56 15.13 17.59
N THR A 10 3.58 15.41 18.42
CA THR A 10 4.97 15.52 17.97
C THR A 10 5.67 14.17 17.86
N ASN A 11 5.51 13.32 18.88
CA ASN A 11 6.16 12.01 18.92
C ASN A 11 5.74 11.10 17.75
N PRO A 12 4.44 11.00 17.38
CA PRO A 12 4.04 10.18 16.22
C PRO A 12 4.61 10.69 14.90
N ARG A 13 4.76 12.02 14.73
CA ARG A 13 5.38 12.58 13.52
C ARG A 13 6.87 12.26 13.44
N PHE A 14 7.58 12.31 14.56
CA PHE A 14 8.98 11.86 14.63
C PHE A 14 9.11 10.38 14.31
N ALA A 15 8.24 9.54 14.89
CA ALA A 15 8.23 8.11 14.61
C ALA A 15 7.95 7.84 13.12
N LEU A 16 6.97 8.53 12.53
CA LEU A 16 6.64 8.41 11.10
C LEU A 16 7.80 8.86 10.21
N LEU A 17 8.52 9.92 10.58
CA LEU A 17 9.72 10.37 9.86
C LEU A 17 10.85 9.34 9.92
N ILE A 18 11.10 8.76 11.10
CA ILE A 18 12.12 7.72 11.27
C ILE A 18 11.74 6.49 10.44
N LEU A 19 10.47 6.06 10.49
CA LEU A 19 9.97 4.96 9.67
C LEU A 19 10.10 5.25 8.17
N ALA A 20 9.83 6.48 7.73
CA ALA A 20 10.03 6.87 6.34
C ALA A 20 11.51 6.77 5.92
N LEU A 21 12.45 7.17 6.79
CA LEU A 21 13.88 7.03 6.52
C LEU A 21 14.34 5.57 6.50
N VAL A 22 13.84 4.74 7.41
CA VAL A 22 14.14 3.31 7.46
C VAL A 22 13.58 2.59 6.23
N ALA A 23 12.32 2.86 5.90
CA ALA A 23 11.66 2.32 4.71
C ALA A 23 12.43 2.73 3.44
N ALA A 24 12.70 4.02 3.29
CA ALA A 24 13.51 4.52 2.17
C ALA A 24 14.89 3.86 2.09
N THR A 25 15.54 3.62 3.23
CA THR A 25 16.83 2.92 3.28
C THR A 25 16.69 1.52 2.72
N ALA A 26 15.69 0.76 3.17
CA ALA A 26 15.47 -0.60 2.69
C ALA A 26 15.20 -0.63 1.17
N SER A 27 14.31 0.25 0.68
CA SER A 27 13.99 0.33 -0.75
C SER A 27 15.18 0.78 -1.61
N MET A 28 15.90 1.84 -1.24
CA MET A 28 17.05 2.33 -2.02
C MET A 28 18.26 1.39 -1.95
N ALA A 29 18.45 0.70 -0.82
CA ALA A 29 19.50 -0.31 -0.68
C ALA A 29 19.22 -1.52 -1.57
N ASP A 30 17.96 -1.99 -1.61
CA ASP A 30 17.54 -3.10 -2.44
C ASP A 30 17.66 -2.76 -3.94
N GLU A 31 16.97 -1.70 -4.37
CA GLU A 31 16.87 -1.32 -5.79
C GLU A 31 18.19 -0.82 -6.37
N GLY A 32 18.94 0.02 -5.64
CA GLY A 32 20.13 0.68 -6.19
C GLY A 32 21.45 0.03 -5.79
N LEU A 33 21.71 -0.10 -4.49
CA LEU A 33 23.05 -0.49 -4.02
C LEU A 33 23.35 -1.98 -4.27
N LEU A 34 22.38 -2.85 -3.98
CA LEU A 34 22.57 -4.28 -4.02
C LEU A 34 22.40 -4.86 -5.42
N ARG A 35 21.38 -4.42 -6.18
CA ARG A 35 21.21 -4.89 -7.57
C ARG A 35 22.42 -4.56 -8.44
N LEU A 36 22.94 -3.33 -8.36
CA LEU A 36 24.11 -2.90 -9.15
C LEU A 36 25.45 -3.51 -8.71
N THR A 37 25.51 -4.18 -7.57
CA THR A 37 26.76 -4.82 -7.11
C THR A 37 26.74 -6.34 -7.26
N ILE A 38 25.54 -6.94 -7.28
CA ILE A 38 25.37 -8.39 -7.19
C ILE A 38 24.80 -8.97 -8.47
N ASP A 39 23.89 -8.27 -9.13
CA ASP A 39 23.32 -8.70 -10.41
C ASP A 39 24.02 -8.00 -11.60
N ASN A 40 25.36 -7.97 -11.56
CA ASN A 40 26.17 -7.39 -12.65
C ASN A 40 25.91 -8.07 -14.01
N ASP A 41 25.40 -9.31 -14.00
CA ASP A 41 25.06 -10.08 -15.20
C ASP A 41 23.58 -9.91 -15.62
N ASN A 42 22.79 -9.12 -14.87
CA ASN A 42 21.36 -8.91 -15.09
C ASN A 42 20.56 -10.22 -15.22
N ARG A 43 20.81 -11.18 -14.33
CA ARG A 43 20.18 -12.50 -14.31
C ARG A 43 18.71 -12.42 -14.00
N ASP A 44 18.29 -11.48 -13.15
CA ASP A 44 16.88 -11.26 -12.88
C ASP A 44 16.13 -10.83 -14.14
N LEU A 45 16.76 -9.91 -14.86
CA LEU A 45 16.29 -9.40 -16.13
C LEU A 45 16.28 -10.48 -17.20
N GLY A 46 17.30 -11.33 -17.22
CA GLY A 46 17.39 -12.50 -18.08
C GLY A 46 16.21 -13.46 -17.90
N CYS A 47 15.89 -13.83 -16.66
CA CYS A 47 14.70 -14.64 -16.37
C CYS A 47 13.39 -13.94 -16.78
N MET A 48 13.26 -12.62 -16.56
CA MET A 48 12.08 -11.86 -17.00
C MET A 48 11.94 -11.80 -18.52
N LEU A 49 13.03 -11.53 -19.25
CA LEU A 49 13.06 -11.53 -20.71
C LEU A 49 12.73 -12.92 -21.27
N ALA A 50 13.28 -13.98 -20.67
CA ALA A 50 12.97 -15.37 -21.03
C ALA A 50 11.48 -15.69 -20.81
N ALA A 51 10.85 -15.11 -19.79
CA ALA A 51 9.40 -15.21 -19.54
C ALA A 51 8.54 -14.36 -20.49
N GLY A 52 9.15 -13.60 -21.41
CA GLY A 52 8.46 -12.80 -22.42
C GLY A 52 8.14 -11.37 -21.97
N VAL A 53 8.78 -10.85 -20.91
CA VAL A 53 8.65 -9.44 -20.53
C VAL A 53 9.18 -8.55 -21.66
N ASP A 54 8.39 -7.53 -22.03
CA ASP A 54 8.75 -6.49 -22.96
C ASP A 54 8.90 -5.16 -22.20
N PRO A 55 10.12 -4.63 -22.04
CA PRO A 55 10.36 -3.40 -21.29
C PRO A 55 9.82 -2.14 -21.94
N ARG A 56 9.32 -2.21 -23.17
CA ARG A 56 8.69 -1.08 -23.88
C ARG A 56 7.16 -1.12 -23.76
N THR A 57 6.58 -2.24 -23.34
CA THR A 57 5.13 -2.39 -23.18
C THR A 57 4.62 -1.88 -21.83
N GLU A 58 3.29 -1.83 -21.69
CA GLU A 58 2.65 -1.48 -20.44
C GLU A 58 2.94 -2.53 -19.35
N ARG A 59 3.10 -2.05 -18.11
CA ARG A 59 3.38 -2.89 -16.93
C ARG A 59 2.43 -4.08 -16.78
N LEU A 60 1.19 -3.91 -17.21
CA LEU A 60 0.18 -4.95 -17.16
C LEU A 60 0.48 -6.14 -18.10
N ALA A 61 0.91 -5.87 -19.34
CA ALA A 61 1.27 -6.93 -20.27
C ALA A 61 2.42 -7.77 -19.71
N ASN A 62 3.41 -7.11 -19.11
CA ASN A 62 4.52 -7.76 -18.42
C ASN A 62 4.06 -8.58 -17.22
N LEU A 63 3.18 -8.04 -16.37
CA LEU A 63 2.63 -8.78 -15.23
C LEU A 63 1.90 -10.05 -15.69
N MET A 64 1.12 -9.98 -16.76
CA MET A 64 0.44 -11.16 -17.33
C MET A 64 1.43 -12.18 -17.88
N ALA A 65 2.50 -11.75 -18.54
CA ALA A 65 3.57 -12.64 -18.98
C ALA A 65 4.24 -13.37 -17.80
N LEU A 66 4.50 -12.66 -16.69
CA LEU A 66 5.07 -13.25 -15.47
C LEU A 66 4.09 -14.24 -14.80
N ILE A 67 2.81 -13.89 -14.67
CA ILE A 67 1.78 -14.76 -14.08
C ILE A 67 1.60 -16.03 -14.92
N ARG A 68 1.59 -15.90 -16.24
CA ARG A 68 1.45 -17.06 -17.15
C ARG A 68 2.61 -18.04 -17.04
N ASN A 69 3.78 -17.56 -16.66
CA ASN A 69 5.01 -18.33 -16.55
C ASN A 69 5.49 -18.50 -15.10
N ASP A 70 4.61 -18.38 -14.10
CA ASP A 70 5.01 -18.28 -12.68
C ASP A 70 5.90 -19.45 -12.19
N VAL A 71 5.58 -20.68 -12.57
CA VAL A 71 6.31 -21.90 -12.21
C VAL A 71 7.71 -21.87 -12.85
N ALA A 72 7.78 -21.61 -14.15
CA ALA A 72 9.04 -21.55 -14.90
C ALA A 72 9.92 -20.39 -14.41
N LEU A 73 9.31 -19.24 -14.13
CA LEU A 73 9.97 -18.04 -13.62
C LEU A 73 10.55 -18.29 -12.23
N THR A 74 9.77 -18.91 -11.33
CA THR A 74 10.25 -19.28 -9.99
C THR A 74 11.43 -20.26 -10.07
N ALA A 75 11.35 -21.24 -10.97
CA ALA A 75 12.46 -22.18 -11.21
C ALA A 75 13.69 -21.49 -11.80
N CYS A 76 13.50 -20.53 -12.71
CA CYS A 76 14.57 -19.73 -13.30
C CYS A 76 15.28 -18.90 -12.22
N TYR A 77 14.53 -18.14 -11.41
CA TYR A 77 15.09 -17.38 -10.30
C TYR A 77 15.83 -18.28 -9.32
N ALA A 78 15.23 -19.39 -8.89
CA ALA A 78 15.89 -20.31 -7.95
C ALA A 78 17.23 -20.87 -8.47
N ARG A 79 17.40 -20.97 -9.80
CA ARG A 79 18.62 -21.50 -10.42
C ARG A 79 19.65 -20.42 -10.76
N PHE A 80 19.22 -19.28 -11.29
CA PHE A 80 20.10 -18.29 -11.90
C PHE A 80 20.20 -17.00 -11.10
N SER A 81 19.13 -16.61 -10.42
CA SER A 81 19.15 -15.42 -9.56
C SER A 81 19.53 -15.82 -8.14
N PRO A 82 20.67 -15.33 -7.62
CA PRO A 82 20.94 -15.49 -6.20
C PRO A 82 19.90 -14.69 -5.44
N VAL A 83 18.85 -15.36 -4.94
CA VAL A 83 17.77 -14.79 -4.14
C VAL A 83 18.39 -13.73 -3.25
N VAL A 84 18.00 -12.47 -3.46
CA VAL A 84 18.56 -11.33 -2.72
C VAL A 84 18.17 -11.55 -1.27
N SER A 85 19.09 -12.15 -0.56
CA SER A 85 18.85 -12.64 0.78
C SER A 85 18.49 -11.45 1.67
N TRP A 86 17.34 -11.53 2.32
CA TRP A 86 16.75 -10.48 3.18
C TRP A 86 17.74 -9.85 4.19
N TRP A 87 18.80 -10.56 4.56
CA TRP A 87 19.83 -10.04 5.46
C TRP A 87 20.61 -8.88 4.85
N ARG A 88 20.66 -8.71 3.53
CA ARG A 88 21.43 -7.65 2.86
C ARG A 88 20.87 -6.25 3.12
N PRO A 89 19.59 -5.94 2.81
CA PRO A 89 19.02 -4.65 3.21
C PRO A 89 19.02 -4.47 4.73
N ALA A 90 18.93 -5.57 5.51
CA ALA A 90 19.08 -5.53 6.95
C ALA A 90 20.50 -5.09 7.39
N ILE A 91 21.57 -5.54 6.73
CA ILE A 91 22.94 -5.08 7.00
C ILE A 91 23.07 -3.59 6.70
N VAL A 92 22.58 -3.11 5.56
CA VAL A 92 22.64 -1.67 5.21
C VAL A 92 21.90 -0.85 6.26
N LEU A 93 20.74 -1.32 6.71
CA LEU A 93 19.99 -0.69 7.79
C LEU A 93 20.75 -0.71 9.14
N ILE A 94 21.38 -1.83 9.50
CA ILE A 94 22.21 -1.93 10.71
C ILE A 94 23.38 -0.94 10.65
N VAL A 95 24.10 -0.89 9.52
CA VAL A 95 25.21 0.04 9.30
C VAL A 95 24.74 1.49 9.42
N LEU A 96 23.58 1.82 8.83
CA LEU A 96 22.94 3.13 8.97
C LEU A 96 22.67 3.46 10.44
N LEU A 97 22.00 2.56 11.17
CA LEU A 97 21.60 2.79 12.57
C LEU A 97 22.80 2.89 13.50
N VAL A 98 23.81 2.04 13.34
CA VAL A 98 25.06 2.07 14.12
C VAL A 98 25.82 3.36 13.84
N SER A 99 25.96 3.76 12.57
CA SER A 99 26.63 5.00 12.19
C SER A 99 25.88 6.24 12.73
N ALA A 100 24.54 6.22 12.65
CA ALA A 100 23.70 7.28 13.21
C ALA A 100 23.82 7.36 14.74
N ALA A 101 23.85 6.23 15.43
CA ALA A 101 24.07 6.17 16.88
C ALA A 101 25.46 6.70 17.26
N GLY A 102 26.52 6.30 16.54
CA GLY A 102 27.88 6.81 16.73
C GLY A 102 27.95 8.33 16.57
N LEU A 103 27.36 8.87 15.48
CA LEU A 103 27.30 10.31 15.25
C LEU A 103 26.47 11.04 16.32
N PHE A 104 25.33 10.48 16.73
CA PHE A 104 24.50 11.02 17.82
C PHE A 104 25.28 11.13 19.13
N LEU A 105 26.10 10.13 19.47
CA LEU A 105 26.92 10.12 20.68
C LEU A 105 28.11 11.09 20.61
N ALA A 106 28.68 11.30 19.42
CA ALA A 106 29.82 12.18 19.19
C ALA A 106 29.44 13.67 19.12
N LEU A 107 28.26 14.01 18.59
CA LEU A 107 27.83 15.41 18.36
C LEU A 107 27.88 16.29 19.64
N PRO A 108 27.35 15.87 20.81
CA PRO A 108 27.41 16.68 22.02
C PRO A 108 28.84 16.92 22.51
N TRP A 109 29.69 15.89 22.46
CA TRP A 109 31.10 16.00 22.86
C TRP A 109 31.85 16.98 21.96
N TRP A 110 31.62 16.89 20.65
CA TRP A 110 32.21 17.79 19.67
C TRP A 110 31.78 19.26 19.81
N ARG A 111 30.57 19.51 20.35
CA ARG A 111 30.12 20.86 20.70
C ARG A 111 30.71 21.34 22.04
N ALA A 112 30.76 20.47 23.04
CA ALA A 112 31.25 20.80 24.38
C ALA A 112 32.69 21.35 24.38
N ARG A 113 33.55 20.88 23.46
CA ARG A 113 34.96 21.31 23.37
C ARG A 113 35.18 22.82 23.13
N ARG A 114 34.16 23.58 22.71
CA ARG A 114 34.24 25.03 22.49
C ARG A 114 33.68 25.86 23.65
N THR A 115 33.13 25.21 24.67
CA THR A 115 32.43 25.87 25.78
C THR A 115 33.30 25.95 27.03
N ARG A 116 33.08 26.98 27.86
CA ARG A 116 33.76 27.18 29.15
C ARG A 116 32.74 27.16 30.29
N PRO A 117 33.11 26.69 31.50
CA PRO A 117 32.21 26.79 32.65
C PRO A 117 31.87 28.27 32.96
N ILE A 118 30.66 28.53 33.47
CA ILE A 118 30.30 29.84 34.01
C ILE A 118 31.12 30.07 35.29
N ILE A 119 31.69 31.27 35.44
CA ILE A 119 32.50 31.67 36.59
C ILE A 119 31.73 32.78 37.31
N GLY A 120 31.06 32.45 38.42
CA GLY A 120 30.36 33.44 39.26
C GLY A 120 29.21 32.86 40.10
N GLU A 121 29.24 33.07 41.42
CA GLU A 121 28.25 32.50 42.36
C GLU A 121 26.84 33.11 42.19
N ALA A 122 26.75 34.41 41.90
CA ALA A 122 25.49 35.10 41.62
C ALA A 122 24.80 34.60 40.33
N ASP A 123 25.57 34.09 39.37
CA ASP A 123 25.03 33.55 38.12
C ASP A 123 24.40 32.17 38.40
N HIS A 124 25.02 31.39 39.30
CA HIS A 124 24.49 30.09 39.70
C HIS A 124 23.18 30.18 40.49
N THR A 125 22.99 31.21 41.33
CA THR A 125 21.75 31.37 42.12
C THR A 125 20.54 31.65 41.22
N VAL A 126 20.67 32.59 40.28
CA VAL A 126 19.59 32.93 39.32
C VAL A 126 19.23 31.73 38.44
N LEU A 127 20.24 31.02 37.91
CA LEU A 127 20.00 29.85 37.06
C LEU A 127 19.32 28.71 37.83
N ARG A 128 19.70 28.49 39.10
CA ARG A 128 19.07 27.50 39.97
C ARG A 128 17.60 27.82 40.26
N GLU A 129 17.29 29.10 40.43
CA GLU A 129 15.90 29.55 40.58
C GLU A 129 15.08 29.26 39.31
N LEU A 130 15.61 29.58 38.12
CA LEU A 130 14.93 29.30 36.85
C LEU A 130 14.74 27.79 36.61
N MET A 131 15.72 26.94 36.96
CA MET A 131 15.56 25.49 36.93
C MET A 131 14.44 25.01 37.86
N THR A 132 14.34 25.60 39.06
CA THR A 132 13.29 25.28 40.02
C THR A 132 11.92 25.67 39.47
N ARG A 133 11.78 26.86 38.84
CA ARG A 133 10.55 27.28 38.16
C ARG A 133 10.16 26.36 37.01
N ALA A 134 11.14 25.89 36.24
CA ALA A 134 10.94 24.92 35.17
C ALA A 134 10.71 23.48 35.68
N GLY A 135 10.87 23.23 36.99
CA GLY A 135 10.76 21.92 37.65
C GLY A 135 11.78 20.90 37.15
N ILE A 136 13.03 21.33 36.91
CA ILE A 136 14.14 20.50 36.43
C ILE A 136 15.15 20.30 37.56
N ASP A 137 15.58 19.06 37.76
CA ASP A 137 16.53 18.70 38.82
C ASP A 137 17.91 19.35 38.59
N GLN A 138 18.51 19.92 39.64
CA GLN A 138 19.76 20.66 39.56
C GLN A 138 20.94 19.83 39.01
N GLY A 139 20.98 18.53 39.28
CA GLY A 139 22.01 17.62 38.77
C GLY A 139 21.88 17.28 37.28
N SER A 140 20.73 17.59 36.66
CA SER A 140 20.42 17.16 35.28
C SER A 140 20.87 18.15 34.20
N VAL A 141 21.18 19.41 34.56
CA VAL A 141 21.59 20.46 33.63
C VAL A 141 22.83 21.18 34.13
N ARG A 142 23.87 21.22 33.29
CA ARG A 142 25.07 22.03 33.48
C ARG A 142 24.99 23.30 32.64
N PHE A 143 25.30 24.45 33.21
CA PHE A 143 25.40 25.69 32.42
C PHE A 143 26.86 25.99 32.05
N VAL A 144 27.07 26.39 30.80
CA VAL A 144 28.37 26.78 30.24
C VAL A 144 28.21 28.05 29.41
N VAL A 145 29.32 28.70 29.06
CA VAL A 145 29.38 29.87 28.19
C VAL A 145 30.08 29.50 26.89
N ASP A 146 29.52 29.96 25.77
CA ASP A 146 30.25 30.05 24.51
C ASP A 146 30.78 31.48 24.35
N PRO A 147 32.08 31.72 24.62
CA PRO A 147 32.67 33.05 24.54
C PRO A 147 32.77 33.56 23.10
N SER A 148 32.69 32.67 22.10
CA SER A 148 32.77 33.06 20.68
C SER A 148 31.43 33.53 20.10
N ALA A 149 30.32 33.22 20.78
CA ALA A 149 28.99 33.61 20.35
C ALA A 149 28.58 34.95 20.99
N MET A 150 28.61 36.04 20.20
CA MET A 150 28.24 37.39 20.65
C MET A 150 26.74 37.70 20.52
N THR A 151 25.90 36.72 20.14
CA THR A 151 24.46 36.90 20.02
C THR A 151 23.75 36.75 21.37
N SER A 152 22.53 37.28 21.51
CA SER A 152 21.71 37.16 22.73
C SER A 152 20.95 35.83 22.82
N GLY A 153 21.61 34.73 22.47
CA GLY A 153 21.00 33.40 22.40
C GLY A 153 21.55 32.42 23.43
N ALA A 154 20.99 31.22 23.42
CA ALA A 154 21.52 30.08 24.16
C ALA A 154 21.21 28.80 23.36
N VAL A 155 21.90 27.70 23.69
CA VAL A 155 21.70 26.40 23.04
C VAL A 155 21.82 25.28 24.07
N ALA A 156 20.79 24.45 24.16
CA ALA A 156 20.85 23.19 24.90
C ALA A 156 21.43 22.01 24.08
N PHE A 157 22.33 21.23 24.67
CA PHE A 157 22.86 19.98 24.12
C PHE A 157 23.14 18.94 25.20
N GLY A 158 23.38 17.67 24.85
CA GLY A 158 23.74 16.62 25.83
C GLY A 158 22.92 15.35 25.72
N ARG A 159 22.96 14.53 26.78
CA ARG A 159 22.32 13.20 26.86
C ARG A 159 21.22 13.21 27.94
N PRO A 160 20.25 12.28 27.89
CA PRO A 160 19.27 12.13 28.96
C PRO A 160 19.95 12.04 30.33
N GLY A 161 19.53 12.90 31.26
CA GLY A 161 20.09 12.98 32.62
C GLY A 161 21.35 13.83 32.77
N SER A 162 21.98 14.27 31.68
CA SER A 162 23.16 15.14 31.70
C SER A 162 23.14 16.10 30.51
N TYR A 163 22.29 17.12 30.61
CA TYR A 163 22.19 18.19 29.62
C TYR A 163 23.16 19.32 29.95
N THR A 164 23.53 20.07 28.92
CA THR A 164 24.38 21.26 29.00
C THR A 164 23.69 22.38 28.26
N VAL A 165 23.42 23.49 28.95
CA VAL A 165 22.87 24.72 28.35
C VAL A 165 24.02 25.70 28.19
N SER A 166 24.37 26.00 26.94
CA SER A 166 25.42 26.94 26.59
C SER A 166 24.82 28.31 26.35
N LEU A 167 25.12 29.25 27.24
CA LEU A 167 24.72 30.65 27.12
C LEU A 167 25.72 31.37 26.23
N HIS A 168 25.24 32.15 25.27
CA HIS A 168 26.12 32.98 24.46
C HIS A 168 26.62 34.19 25.29
N ALA A 169 27.84 34.63 25.05
CA ALA A 169 28.42 35.78 25.76
C ALA A 169 27.55 37.04 25.64
N GLY A 170 26.93 37.27 24.47
CA GLY A 170 26.03 38.41 24.25
C GLY A 170 24.77 38.38 25.10
N LEU A 171 24.26 37.19 25.46
CA LEU A 171 23.12 37.05 26.36
C LEU A 171 23.50 37.40 27.80
N LEU A 172 24.66 36.95 28.26
CA LEU A 172 25.18 37.27 29.59
C LEU A 172 25.50 38.75 29.74
N ALA A 173 26.08 39.39 28.72
CA ALA A 173 26.35 40.82 28.72
C ALA A 173 25.07 41.67 28.88
N ARG A 174 23.95 41.20 28.32
CA ARG A 174 22.66 41.91 28.38
C ARG A 174 21.84 41.65 29.63
N ARG A 175 22.24 40.72 30.50
CA ARG A 175 21.41 40.26 31.63
C ARG A 175 20.98 41.37 32.60
N GLN A 176 21.84 42.37 32.82
CA GLN A 176 21.55 43.47 33.74
C GLN A 176 20.64 44.52 33.08
N ALA A 177 20.85 44.78 31.79
CA ALA A 177 20.05 45.75 31.03
C ALA A 177 18.69 45.18 30.59
N ASP A 178 18.57 43.87 30.43
CA ASP A 178 17.37 43.17 29.96
C ASP A 178 17.17 41.83 30.72
N PRO A 179 16.89 41.87 32.04
CA PRO A 179 16.74 40.67 32.86
C PRO A 179 15.53 39.83 32.44
N ALA A 180 14.48 40.47 31.92
CA ALA A 180 13.32 39.80 31.36
C ALA A 180 13.68 38.99 30.10
N GLY A 181 14.45 39.58 29.17
CA GLY A 181 14.97 38.89 28.00
C GLY A 181 15.88 37.71 28.36
N PHE A 182 16.76 37.88 29.34
CA PHE A 182 17.60 36.79 29.86
C PHE A 182 16.76 35.64 30.41
N THR A 183 15.79 35.95 31.27
CA THR A 183 14.90 34.97 31.89
C THR A 183 14.09 34.20 30.86
N ALA A 184 13.51 34.90 29.87
CA ALA A 184 12.72 34.30 28.81
C ALA A 184 13.54 33.31 27.96
N VAL A 185 14.76 33.69 27.57
CA VAL A 185 15.65 32.82 26.78
C VAL A 185 16.06 31.58 27.56
N VAL A 186 16.46 31.73 28.83
CA VAL A 186 16.86 30.58 29.66
C VAL A 186 15.67 29.63 29.90
N LEU A 187 14.48 30.15 30.21
CA LEU A 187 13.28 29.33 30.39
C LEU A 187 12.87 28.60 29.09
N HIS A 188 13.08 29.22 27.92
CA HIS A 188 12.86 28.58 26.62
C HIS A 188 13.81 27.40 26.39
N GLU A 189 15.12 27.57 26.65
CA GLU A 189 16.08 26.46 26.54
C GLU A 189 15.79 25.33 27.54
N LEU A 190 15.41 25.68 28.77
CA LEU A 190 14.97 24.70 29.76
C LEU A 190 13.70 23.97 29.33
N ALA A 191 12.82 24.61 28.56
CA ALA A 191 11.63 23.97 28.02
C ALA A 191 11.99 22.87 27.03
N HIS A 192 12.96 23.12 26.15
CA HIS A 192 13.51 22.10 25.27
C HIS A 192 14.16 20.93 26.04
N VAL A 193 14.86 21.21 27.14
CA VAL A 193 15.43 20.16 28.01
C VAL A 193 14.33 19.31 28.62
N ARG A 194 13.33 19.93 29.26
CA ARG A 194 12.22 19.22 29.93
C ARG A 194 11.39 18.37 28.96
N ALA A 195 11.15 18.87 27.76
CA ALA A 195 10.40 18.17 26.73
C ALA A 195 11.22 17.07 26.02
N GLY A 196 12.52 16.95 26.31
CA GLY A 196 13.41 15.98 25.68
C GLY A 196 13.74 16.32 24.22
N ASP A 197 13.64 17.60 23.86
CA ASP A 197 13.73 18.06 22.49
C ASP A 197 15.10 17.92 21.90
N VAL A 198 16.09 18.22 22.73
CA VAL A 198 17.51 18.09 22.45
C VAL A 198 17.83 16.70 21.90
N ARG A 199 17.40 15.63 22.59
CA ARG A 199 17.69 14.24 22.18
C ARG A 199 17.14 13.94 20.79
N LEU A 200 15.86 14.23 20.58
CA LEU A 200 15.17 13.93 19.33
C LEU A 200 15.74 14.74 18.16
N ALA A 201 16.12 16.00 18.39
CA ALA A 201 16.76 16.84 17.38
C ALA A 201 18.14 16.29 16.97
N TYR A 202 18.98 15.86 17.92
CA TYR A 202 20.27 15.25 17.60
C TYR A 202 20.12 13.89 16.92
N ALA A 203 19.21 13.03 17.40
CA ALA A 203 19.00 11.71 16.84
C ALA A 203 18.53 11.79 15.37
N THR A 204 17.54 12.65 15.09
CA THR A 204 17.07 12.88 13.71
C THR A 204 18.12 13.53 12.83
N THR A 205 18.92 14.48 13.36
CA THR A 205 20.01 15.10 12.60
C THR A 205 21.10 14.09 12.25
N ALA A 206 21.47 13.22 13.18
CA ALA A 206 22.46 12.18 12.97
C ALA A 206 21.97 11.16 11.93
N LEU A 207 20.76 10.62 12.13
CA LEU A 207 20.15 9.68 11.18
C LEU A 207 20.05 10.27 9.77
N TRP A 208 19.59 11.52 9.65
CA TRP A 208 19.46 12.19 8.36
C TRP A 208 20.81 12.36 7.65
N ARG A 209 21.85 12.81 8.36
CA ARG A 209 23.19 12.99 7.77
C ARG A 209 23.80 11.67 7.31
N VAL A 210 23.64 10.63 8.11
CA VAL A 210 24.13 9.30 7.77
C VAL A 210 23.35 8.72 6.59
N PHE A 211 22.02 8.90 6.56
CA PHE A 211 21.19 8.51 5.42
C PHE A 211 21.63 9.19 4.12
N LEU A 212 21.88 10.50 4.16
CA LEU A 212 22.36 11.25 3.00
C LEU A 212 23.65 10.66 2.41
N ILE A 213 24.60 10.27 3.28
CA ILE A 213 25.93 9.82 2.87
C ILE A 213 25.94 8.34 2.47
N ILE A 214 25.33 7.47 3.29
CA ILE A 214 25.42 6.02 3.14
C ILE A 214 24.41 5.47 2.14
N VAL A 215 23.25 6.12 1.99
CA VAL A 215 22.13 5.60 1.19
C VAL A 215 21.85 6.49 0.00
N LEU A 216 21.46 7.74 0.25
CA LEU A 216 20.93 8.61 -0.80
C LEU A 216 21.98 8.96 -1.85
N LEU A 217 23.20 9.33 -1.42
CA LEU A 217 24.26 9.72 -2.35
C LEU A 217 24.67 8.55 -3.26
N PRO A 218 25.03 7.35 -2.75
CA PRO A 218 25.29 6.19 -3.60
C PRO A 218 24.14 5.89 -4.57
N PHE A 219 22.90 5.83 -4.07
CA PHE A 219 21.71 5.59 -4.89
C PHE A 219 21.56 6.61 -6.02
N ALA A 220 21.60 7.90 -5.70
CA ALA A 220 21.45 8.97 -6.68
C ALA A 220 22.61 9.02 -7.68
N THR A 221 23.84 8.75 -7.23
CA THR A 221 25.01 8.70 -8.13
C THR A 221 24.93 7.53 -9.10
N ALA A 222 24.47 6.37 -8.64
CA ALA A 222 24.38 5.18 -9.47
C ALA A 222 23.29 5.34 -10.55
N ASN A 223 22.07 5.71 -10.14
CA ASN A 223 20.96 5.96 -11.06
C ASN A 223 21.21 7.17 -11.97
N GLY A 224 21.81 8.25 -11.43
CA GLY A 224 22.20 9.42 -12.21
C GLY A 224 23.25 9.11 -13.27
N ARG A 225 24.21 8.23 -12.98
CA ARG A 225 25.21 7.77 -13.96
C ARG A 225 24.57 6.98 -15.09
N ILE A 226 23.66 6.06 -14.79
CA ILE A 226 22.93 5.27 -15.79
C ILE A 226 22.12 6.20 -16.70
N LEU A 227 21.32 7.08 -16.08
CA LEU A 227 20.51 8.05 -16.82
C LEU A 227 21.36 8.98 -17.70
N ALA A 228 22.48 9.49 -17.18
CA ALA A 228 23.39 10.36 -17.95
C ALA A 228 24.02 9.62 -19.14
N ARG A 229 24.48 8.38 -18.96
CA ARG A 229 25.07 7.58 -20.04
C ARG A 229 24.10 7.41 -21.21
N GLU A 230 22.85 7.05 -20.92
CA GLU A 230 21.82 6.85 -21.95
C GLU A 230 21.38 8.18 -22.59
N LEU A 231 21.20 9.25 -21.81
CA LEU A 231 20.79 10.56 -22.33
C LEU A 231 21.85 11.20 -23.24
N PHE A 232 23.13 11.06 -22.91
CA PHE A 232 24.23 11.66 -23.67
C PHE A 232 24.84 10.70 -24.71
N GLY A 233 24.33 9.47 -24.84
CA GLY A 233 24.82 8.48 -25.79
C GLY A 233 26.29 8.10 -25.56
N TRP A 234 26.73 8.07 -24.30
CA TRP A 234 28.11 7.70 -23.94
C TRP A 234 28.35 6.19 -24.01
N SER A 235 27.31 5.38 -24.18
CA SER A 235 27.43 3.95 -24.44
C SER A 235 27.45 3.67 -25.94
N GLU A 236 28.36 2.79 -26.37
CA GLU A 236 28.44 2.31 -27.75
C GLU A 236 27.23 1.41 -28.10
N ALA A 237 26.72 0.66 -27.11
CA ALA A 237 25.48 -0.08 -27.20
C ALA A 237 24.33 0.74 -26.58
N ARG A 238 23.28 1.02 -27.37
CA ARG A 238 22.03 1.54 -26.83
C ARG A 238 21.37 0.43 -26.02
N SER A 239 20.95 0.74 -24.80
CA SER A 239 20.18 -0.21 -24.03
C SER A 239 18.88 -0.60 -24.74
N LEU A 240 18.57 -1.91 -24.74
CA LEU A 240 17.29 -2.46 -25.21
C LEU A 240 16.08 -1.79 -24.53
N PHE A 241 16.27 -1.33 -23.30
CA PHE A 241 15.26 -0.75 -22.42
C PHE A 241 15.09 0.75 -22.66
N TRP A 242 16.00 1.41 -23.36
CA TRP A 242 15.86 2.82 -23.70
C TRP A 242 14.95 3.01 -24.93
N PRO A 243 14.02 3.99 -24.94
CA PRO A 243 13.73 5.00 -23.91
C PRO A 243 12.73 4.56 -22.83
N GLY A 244 12.23 3.32 -22.88
CA GLY A 244 11.22 2.79 -21.94
C GLY A 244 11.61 2.87 -20.46
N ALA A 245 12.89 2.69 -20.13
CA ALA A 245 13.42 2.80 -18.77
C ALA A 245 13.65 4.25 -18.29
N ALA A 246 13.61 5.24 -19.19
CA ALA A 246 13.88 6.63 -18.81
C ALA A 246 12.91 7.14 -17.71
N PRO A 247 11.58 6.92 -17.82
CA PRO A 247 10.63 7.36 -16.79
C PRO A 247 10.85 6.65 -15.44
N ILE A 248 11.32 5.40 -15.45
CA ILE A 248 11.65 4.65 -14.23
C ILE A 248 12.82 5.32 -13.52
N LEU A 249 13.96 5.49 -14.20
CA LEU A 249 15.17 6.10 -13.63
C LEU A 249 14.92 7.54 -13.18
N VAL A 250 14.21 8.33 -13.98
CA VAL A 250 13.89 9.72 -13.60
C VAL A 250 12.97 9.75 -12.39
N ARG A 251 12.01 8.84 -12.28
CA ARG A 251 11.14 8.75 -11.09
C ARG A 251 11.89 8.28 -9.86
N GLU A 252 12.83 7.36 -9.98
CA GLU A 252 13.69 6.96 -8.85
C GLU A 252 14.51 8.13 -8.31
N LEU A 253 15.09 8.94 -9.21
CA LEU A 253 15.78 10.17 -8.83
C LEU A 253 14.80 11.22 -8.28
N ALA A 254 13.59 11.31 -8.84
CA ALA A 254 12.54 12.17 -8.31
C ALA A 254 12.07 11.71 -6.93
N LEU A 255 12.03 10.40 -6.66
CA LEU A 255 11.74 9.78 -5.35
C LEU A 255 12.81 10.14 -4.34
N ALA A 256 14.09 10.02 -4.72
CA ALA A 256 15.21 10.47 -3.92
C ALA A 256 15.11 11.97 -3.57
N GLY A 257 14.80 12.81 -4.56
CA GLY A 257 14.59 14.25 -4.37
C GLY A 257 13.37 14.58 -3.50
N ALA A 258 12.24 13.93 -3.75
CA ALA A 258 10.98 14.13 -3.03
C ALA A 258 11.09 13.66 -1.57
N LEU A 259 11.74 12.54 -1.30
CA LEU A 259 12.03 12.08 0.06
C LEU A 259 12.94 13.07 0.78
N THR A 260 13.97 13.59 0.09
CA THR A 260 14.86 14.62 0.64
C THR A 260 14.09 15.88 1.03
N LEU A 261 13.19 16.32 0.15
CA LEU A 261 12.30 17.44 0.42
C LEU A 261 11.35 17.13 1.58
N LEU A 262 10.72 15.95 1.59
CA LEU A 262 9.81 15.49 2.63
C LEU A 262 10.50 15.52 4.00
N VAL A 263 11.70 14.95 4.11
CA VAL A 263 12.44 14.87 5.38
C VAL A 263 12.89 16.25 5.84
N THR A 264 13.46 17.07 4.95
CA THR A 264 13.93 18.42 5.30
C THR A 264 12.79 19.33 5.75
N VAL A 265 11.68 19.33 5.02
CA VAL A 265 10.49 20.15 5.35
C VAL A 265 9.78 19.61 6.60
N THR A 266 9.70 18.29 6.77
CA THR A 266 9.12 17.68 7.98
C THR A 266 9.94 18.00 9.21
N ARG A 267 11.27 17.92 9.11
CA ARG A 267 12.18 18.31 10.19
C ARG A 267 12.03 19.79 10.52
N ALA A 268 12.05 20.68 9.53
CA ALA A 268 11.88 22.12 9.75
C ALA A 268 10.53 22.42 10.43
N ASN A 269 9.45 21.80 9.96
CA ASN A 269 8.12 21.93 10.54
C ASN A 269 8.04 21.40 11.99
N LEU A 270 8.69 20.27 12.28
CA LEU A 270 8.76 19.71 13.62
C LEU A 270 9.53 20.62 14.57
N LEU A 271 10.66 21.17 14.14
CA LEU A 271 11.44 22.13 14.92
C LEU A 271 10.59 23.37 15.20
N ARG A 272 9.98 23.99 14.19
CA ARG A 272 9.09 25.16 14.40
C ARG A 272 7.98 24.90 15.40
N HIS A 273 7.33 23.73 15.33
CA HIS A 273 6.28 23.39 16.28
C HIS A 273 6.79 23.31 17.72
N ARG A 274 8.01 22.81 17.92
CA ARG A 274 8.63 22.70 19.25
C ARG A 274 9.07 24.03 19.80
N GLU A 275 9.55 24.92 18.95
CA GLU A 275 9.87 26.30 19.33
C GLU A 275 8.61 27.00 19.90
N HIS A 276 7.44 26.84 19.26
CA HIS A 276 6.18 27.33 19.81
C HIS A 276 5.80 26.70 21.15
N GLN A 277 6.05 25.40 21.33
CA GLN A 277 5.79 24.73 22.62
C GLN A 277 6.75 25.22 23.71
N ALA A 278 8.02 25.43 23.37
CA ALA A 278 9.03 25.97 24.27
C ALA A 278 8.71 27.42 24.66
N ASP A 279 8.25 28.25 23.73
CA ASP A 279 7.77 29.61 24.01
C ASP A 279 6.59 29.62 24.99
N LEU A 280 5.57 28.81 24.72
CA LEU A 280 4.40 28.69 25.59
C LEU A 280 4.77 28.15 26.97
N ALA A 281 5.74 27.24 27.06
CA ALA A 281 6.24 26.73 28.34
C ALA A 281 7.05 27.80 29.09
N ALA A 282 7.92 28.55 28.41
CA ALA A 282 8.70 29.62 28.99
C ALA A 282 7.80 30.71 29.60
N VAL A 283 6.75 31.13 28.88
CA VAL A 283 5.74 32.07 29.40
C VAL A 283 5.02 31.50 30.63
N ARG A 284 4.62 30.22 30.60
CA ARG A 284 3.97 29.56 31.76
C ARG A 284 4.89 29.46 32.98
N TRP A 285 6.20 29.47 32.80
CA TRP A 285 7.19 29.42 33.88
C TRP A 285 7.66 30.80 34.34
N GLY A 286 6.99 31.87 33.88
CA GLY A 286 7.25 33.24 34.32
C GLY A 286 8.13 34.07 33.37
N GLY A 287 8.31 33.64 32.11
CA GLY A 287 8.88 34.49 31.07
C GLY A 287 7.90 35.60 30.65
N GLU A 288 8.39 36.83 30.53
CA GLU A 288 7.57 38.00 30.17
C GLU A 288 7.13 37.92 28.68
N PRO A 289 5.81 37.85 28.37
CA PRO A 289 5.32 37.70 26.99
C PRO A 289 5.77 38.82 26.03
N ASP A 290 5.94 40.03 26.56
CA ASP A 290 6.36 41.21 25.79
C ASP A 290 7.79 41.10 25.23
N VAL A 291 8.61 40.19 25.75
CA VAL A 291 9.95 39.94 25.19
C VAL A 291 9.86 39.51 23.72
N TRP A 292 8.84 38.73 23.34
CA TRP A 292 8.66 38.27 21.97
C TRP A 292 8.13 39.36 21.03
N SER A 293 7.54 40.45 21.56
CA SER A 293 7.04 41.58 20.76
C SER A 293 8.11 42.62 20.41
N ARG A 294 9.22 42.66 21.18
CA ARG A 294 10.36 43.58 20.96
C ARG A 294 11.16 43.27 19.69
N TYR A 295 11.02 42.08 19.11
CA TYR A 295 11.74 41.67 17.91
C TYR A 295 10.97 42.00 16.63
N VAL A 296 11.51 42.90 15.81
CA VAL A 296 10.95 43.26 14.49
C VAL A 296 11.57 42.36 13.41
N GLU A 297 10.74 41.76 12.57
CA GLU A 297 11.23 40.99 11.42
C GLU A 297 11.76 41.92 10.33
N GLN A 298 12.95 41.62 9.80
CA GLN A 298 13.49 42.26 8.61
C GLN A 298 13.39 41.30 7.41
N GLY A 299 12.67 41.73 6.36
CA GLY A 299 12.70 41.16 5.00
C GLY A 299 11.51 40.25 4.58
N PRO A 300 11.29 40.04 3.27
CA PRO A 300 10.27 39.13 2.73
C PRO A 300 10.71 37.65 2.84
N ARG A 301 9.85 36.77 3.36
CA ARG A 301 10.27 35.43 3.86
C ARG A 301 9.52 34.20 3.35
N ARG A 302 8.47 34.34 2.54
CA ARG A 302 7.50 33.24 2.29
C ARG A 302 8.12 31.87 1.92
N LEU A 303 9.12 31.84 1.04
CA LEU A 303 9.78 30.58 0.68
C LEU A 303 10.83 30.16 1.72
N ARG A 304 11.60 31.10 2.26
CA ARG A 304 12.62 30.83 3.28
C ARG A 304 12.02 30.26 4.56
N ASP A 305 10.79 30.64 4.90
CA ASP A 305 10.07 30.15 6.08
C ASP A 305 9.79 28.65 6.03
N LEU A 306 9.59 28.08 4.83
CA LEU A 306 9.39 26.63 4.68
C LEU A 306 10.62 25.84 5.14
N TRP A 307 11.81 26.35 4.82
CA TRP A 307 13.11 25.73 5.12
C TRP A 307 13.68 26.16 6.47
N SER A 308 13.21 27.27 7.02
CA SER A 308 13.67 27.76 8.32
C SER A 308 13.26 26.80 9.44
N SER A 309 14.24 26.40 10.26
CA SER A 309 13.99 25.58 11.45
C SER A 309 13.37 26.39 12.59
N HIS A 310 13.53 27.71 12.59
CA HIS A 310 12.91 28.60 13.57
C HIS A 310 11.69 29.32 12.95
N PRO A 311 10.58 29.42 13.70
CA PRO A 311 9.42 30.17 13.26
C PRO A 311 9.72 31.67 13.25
N SER A 312 8.97 32.39 12.44
CA SER A 312 9.02 33.86 12.40
C SER A 312 8.64 34.44 13.77
N TRP A 313 9.18 35.61 14.13
CA TRP A 313 8.84 36.29 15.40
C TRP A 313 7.34 36.62 15.48
N GLN A 314 6.72 37.01 14.36
CA GLN A 314 5.27 37.23 14.31
C GLN A 314 4.50 35.93 14.61
N SER A 315 4.92 34.80 14.03
CA SER A 315 4.33 33.50 14.29
C SER A 315 4.45 33.08 15.76
N ARG A 316 5.63 33.29 16.37
CA ARG A 316 5.87 33.04 17.81
C ARG A 316 4.96 33.89 18.69
N ARG A 317 4.88 35.20 18.42
CA ARG A 317 4.00 36.12 19.14
C ARG A 317 2.53 35.70 19.03
N THR A 318 2.05 35.41 17.82
CA THR A 318 0.67 34.95 17.60
C THR A 318 0.39 33.63 18.31
N ALA A 319 1.36 32.72 18.41
CA ALA A 319 1.21 31.47 19.15
C ALA A 319 1.01 31.71 20.67
N ILE A 320 1.75 32.67 21.24
CA ILE A 320 1.61 33.10 22.65
C ILE A 320 0.26 33.79 22.86
N GLU A 321 -0.09 34.79 22.04
CA GLU A 321 -1.33 35.57 22.15
C GLU A 321 -2.58 34.70 22.03
N ARG A 322 -2.59 33.75 21.08
CA ARG A 322 -3.78 32.95 20.82
C ARG A 322 -3.90 31.73 21.73
N ALA A 323 -2.82 31.34 22.43
CA ALA A 323 -2.67 30.23 23.40
C ALA A 323 -3.28 28.84 23.03
N ALA A 324 -4.07 28.72 21.95
CA ALA A 324 -5.04 27.66 21.71
C ALA A 324 -5.42 27.44 20.23
N ALA A 325 -5.01 28.29 19.28
CA ALA A 325 -5.36 28.10 17.87
C ALA A 325 -4.10 27.80 17.04
N PRO A 326 -3.74 26.51 16.84
CA PRO A 326 -2.76 26.14 15.83
C PRO A 326 -3.34 26.46 14.45
N GLY A 327 -3.10 27.69 14.00
CA GLY A 327 -3.35 28.13 12.64
C GLY A 327 -2.41 27.41 11.69
N GLU A 328 -2.98 26.94 10.59
CA GLU A 328 -2.31 26.39 9.40
C GLU A 328 -1.73 24.97 9.54
N THR A 329 -2.66 24.01 9.55
CA THR A 329 -2.40 22.57 9.52
C THR A 329 -2.13 22.00 8.12
N ALA A 330 -2.09 22.82 7.07
CA ALA A 330 -1.99 22.36 5.69
C ALA A 330 -0.71 21.55 5.43
N LEU A 331 0.45 22.19 5.56
CA LEU A 331 1.74 21.55 5.32
C LEU A 331 1.95 20.31 6.22
N PRO A 332 1.72 20.36 7.55
CA PRO A 332 1.82 19.17 8.38
C PRO A 332 0.93 18.01 7.92
N MET A 333 -0.30 18.29 7.46
CA MET A 333 -1.21 17.25 6.94
C MET A 333 -0.69 16.65 5.63
N VAL A 334 -0.21 17.48 4.69
CA VAL A 334 0.41 17.01 3.43
C VAL A 334 1.59 16.10 3.72
N LEU A 335 2.51 16.51 4.58
CA LEU A 335 3.69 15.71 4.93
C LEU A 335 3.31 14.40 5.63
N THR A 336 2.28 14.43 6.49
CA THR A 336 1.78 13.22 7.16
C THR A 336 1.17 12.26 6.13
N GLY A 337 0.36 12.75 5.19
CA GLY A 337 -0.20 11.93 4.11
C GLY A 337 0.89 11.29 3.27
N ALA A 338 1.85 12.10 2.81
CA ALA A 338 2.94 11.61 1.98
C ALA A 338 3.77 10.54 2.70
N ALA A 339 4.17 10.79 3.95
CA ALA A 339 4.94 9.82 4.73
C ALA A 339 4.12 8.55 5.06
N THR A 340 2.80 8.68 5.28
CA THR A 340 1.92 7.52 5.55
C THR A 340 1.91 6.57 4.38
N LEU A 341 1.65 7.08 3.17
CA LEU A 341 1.59 6.23 1.99
C LEU A 341 2.97 5.69 1.61
N PHE A 342 4.01 6.52 1.69
CA PHE A 342 5.39 6.09 1.43
C PHE A 342 5.83 4.95 2.35
N VAL A 343 5.60 5.06 3.66
CA VAL A 343 5.98 3.98 4.59
C VAL A 343 5.15 2.72 4.34
N THR A 344 3.84 2.85 4.17
CA THR A 344 2.98 1.68 3.87
C THR A 344 3.46 0.99 2.60
N ALA A 345 3.74 1.77 1.56
CA ALA A 345 4.17 1.30 0.27
C ALA A 345 5.43 0.45 0.36
N VAL A 346 6.49 1.06 0.87
CA VAL A 346 7.81 0.44 0.89
C VAL A 346 7.86 -0.75 1.83
N VAL A 347 7.18 -0.70 2.98
CA VAL A 347 7.14 -1.85 3.90
C VAL A 347 6.31 -2.99 3.32
N SER A 348 5.26 -2.70 2.55
CA SER A 348 4.47 -3.74 1.85
C SER A 348 5.26 -4.42 0.73
N ASP A 349 6.19 -3.69 0.12
CA ASP A 349 7.05 -4.19 -0.96
C ASP A 349 8.32 -4.91 -0.44
N LEU A 350 8.52 -5.04 0.88
CA LEU A 350 9.65 -5.80 1.43
C LEU A 350 9.58 -7.28 1.04
N PRO A 351 10.71 -7.93 0.72
CA PRO A 351 10.74 -9.31 0.22
C PRO A 351 10.00 -10.30 1.13
N THR A 352 9.15 -11.12 0.51
CA THR A 352 8.32 -12.13 1.22
C THR A 352 9.07 -13.40 1.62
N ASP A 353 10.39 -13.47 1.36
CA ASP A 353 11.24 -14.64 1.60
C ASP A 353 11.36 -15.06 3.07
N PHE A 354 10.80 -14.29 4.01
CA PHE A 354 10.64 -14.67 5.41
C PHE A 354 9.63 -15.82 5.65
N GLY A 355 9.00 -16.37 4.60
CA GLY A 355 7.93 -17.36 4.74
C GLY A 355 6.61 -16.77 5.27
N LEU A 356 6.57 -15.47 5.57
CA LEU A 356 5.41 -14.71 6.01
C LEU A 356 4.77 -13.99 4.82
N ARG A 357 4.33 -14.76 3.81
CA ARG A 357 3.89 -14.29 2.49
C ARG A 357 2.65 -13.36 2.46
N GLY A 358 2.18 -12.83 3.58
CA GLY A 358 1.01 -11.94 3.64
C GLY A 358 0.93 -10.93 4.80
N ASP A 359 1.85 -10.94 5.77
CA ASP A 359 1.64 -10.18 7.02
C ASP A 359 2.21 -8.75 7.00
N TRP A 360 3.19 -8.45 6.15
CA TRP A 360 3.90 -7.17 6.18
C TRP A 360 3.05 -5.98 5.74
N SER A 361 2.21 -6.14 4.72
CA SER A 361 1.30 -5.06 4.29
C SER A 361 0.32 -4.70 5.40
N MET A 362 -0.19 -5.71 6.14
CA MET A 362 -1.06 -5.51 7.29
C MET A 362 -0.34 -4.82 8.44
N ALA A 363 0.85 -5.31 8.81
CA ALA A 363 1.67 -4.67 9.84
C ALA A 363 2.02 -3.22 9.48
N ALA A 364 2.39 -2.97 8.21
CA ALA A 364 2.70 -1.65 7.69
C ALA A 364 1.50 -0.71 7.82
N ALA A 365 0.35 -1.13 7.29
CA ALA A 365 -0.86 -0.33 7.30
C ALA A 365 -1.38 -0.07 8.73
N VAL A 366 -1.29 -1.04 9.64
CA VAL A 366 -1.67 -0.86 11.05
C VAL A 366 -0.72 0.13 11.74
N LEU A 367 0.59 -0.02 11.55
CA LEU A 367 1.59 0.86 12.16
C LEU A 367 1.45 2.31 11.65
N THR A 368 1.38 2.49 10.33
CA THR A 368 1.20 3.82 9.72
C THR A 368 -0.17 4.40 10.05
N GLY A 369 -1.21 3.58 10.05
CA GLY A 369 -2.54 3.92 10.50
C GLY A 369 -2.57 4.45 11.93
N LEU A 370 -1.87 3.79 12.87
CA LEU A 370 -1.78 4.23 14.28
C LEU A 370 -1.07 5.58 14.41
N LEU A 371 0.05 5.76 13.72
CA LEU A 371 0.82 7.01 13.77
C LEU A 371 0.05 8.17 13.13
N ALA A 372 -0.46 7.97 11.91
CA ALA A 372 -1.24 8.97 11.20
C ALA A 372 -2.57 9.26 11.89
N GLY A 373 -3.26 8.23 12.40
CA GLY A 373 -4.49 8.38 13.19
C GLY A 373 -4.27 9.21 14.46
N SER A 374 -3.14 9.01 15.16
CA SER A 374 -2.75 9.84 16.31
C SER A 374 -2.57 11.30 15.93
N ILE A 375 -1.93 11.56 14.79
CA ILE A 375 -1.70 12.92 14.26
C ILE A 375 -3.03 13.56 13.86
N VAL A 376 -3.88 12.84 13.13
CA VAL A 376 -5.20 13.31 12.67
C VAL A 376 -6.08 13.67 13.88
N VAL A 377 -6.20 12.79 14.87
CA VAL A 377 -6.99 13.05 16.09
C VAL A 377 -6.43 14.22 16.90
N GLY A 378 -5.11 14.42 16.91
CA GLY A 378 -4.46 15.52 17.62
C GLY A 378 -4.56 16.88 16.91
N THR A 379 -4.94 16.92 15.63
CA THR A 379 -4.90 18.14 14.80
C THR A 379 -6.25 18.59 14.27
N VAL A 380 -7.17 17.64 14.12
CA VAL A 380 -8.49 17.90 13.55
C VAL A 380 -9.44 18.44 14.61
N THR A 381 -10.16 19.48 14.24
CA THR A 381 -11.26 20.09 14.98
C THR A 381 -12.57 19.86 14.22
N PRO A 382 -13.73 20.01 14.88
CA PRO A 382 -15.04 19.86 14.24
C PRO A 382 -15.26 20.76 13.01
N THR A 383 -14.52 21.89 12.93
CA THR A 383 -14.64 22.88 11.86
C THR A 383 -13.64 22.67 10.71
N ASN A 384 -12.51 22.01 10.94
CA ASN A 384 -11.44 21.91 9.93
C ASN A 384 -11.31 20.53 9.27
N GLY A 385 -12.09 19.52 9.69
CA GLY A 385 -11.91 18.12 9.24
C GLY A 385 -11.85 17.92 7.73
N VAL A 386 -12.67 18.67 6.96
CA VAL A 386 -12.65 18.59 5.49
C VAL A 386 -11.35 19.15 4.92
N ARG A 387 -10.96 20.35 5.35
CA ARG A 387 -9.73 21.01 4.91
C ARG A 387 -8.50 20.18 5.28
N ALA A 388 -8.45 19.65 6.50
CA ALA A 388 -7.36 18.79 6.96
C ALA A 388 -7.26 17.52 6.11
N GLY A 389 -8.41 16.90 5.79
CA GLY A 389 -8.45 15.72 4.92
C GLY A 389 -8.06 16.00 3.47
N LEU A 390 -8.39 17.16 2.90
CA LEU A 390 -7.91 17.54 1.57
C LEU A 390 -6.38 17.65 1.54
N TRP A 391 -5.78 18.27 2.56
CA TRP A 391 -4.33 18.37 2.66
C TRP A 391 -3.66 17.01 2.91
N PHE A 392 -4.23 16.18 3.79
CA PHE A 392 -3.74 14.82 4.02
C PHE A 392 -3.81 13.99 2.73
N GLY A 393 -4.93 14.09 2.02
CA GLY A 393 -5.18 13.47 0.72
C GLY A 393 -4.22 13.91 -0.37
N LEU A 394 -3.92 15.21 -0.45
CA LEU A 394 -2.91 15.73 -1.36
C LEU A 394 -1.54 15.10 -1.07
N GLY A 395 -1.19 14.93 0.21
CA GLY A 395 0.00 14.19 0.62
C GLY A 395 0.03 12.76 0.07
N LEU A 396 -1.08 12.03 0.20
CA LEU A 396 -1.21 10.66 -0.34
C LEU A 396 -1.01 10.66 -1.86
N VAL A 397 -1.69 11.55 -2.61
CA VAL A 397 -1.55 11.63 -4.08
C VAL A 397 -0.12 11.96 -4.50
N LEU A 398 0.53 12.89 -3.81
CA LEU A 398 1.92 13.26 -4.09
C LEU A 398 2.88 12.09 -3.85
N ALA A 399 2.73 11.34 -2.76
CA ALA A 399 3.55 10.16 -2.53
C ALA A 399 3.34 9.10 -3.61
N GLU A 400 2.09 8.84 -3.99
CA GLU A 400 1.76 7.84 -5.00
C GLU A 400 2.34 8.20 -6.38
N ALA A 401 2.25 9.48 -6.76
CA ALA A 401 2.82 9.98 -8.02
C ALA A 401 4.34 9.78 -8.11
N VAL A 402 5.02 9.75 -6.97
CA VAL A 402 6.49 9.66 -6.88
C VAL A 402 6.96 8.20 -6.75
N LEU A 403 6.21 7.33 -6.07
CA LEU A 403 6.61 5.93 -5.79
C LEU A 403 6.79 5.03 -7.04
N ASN A 404 6.47 5.49 -8.25
CA ASN A 404 6.64 4.74 -9.52
C ASN A 404 5.88 3.39 -9.57
N ARG A 405 4.85 3.21 -8.74
CA ARG A 405 4.13 1.92 -8.66
C ARG A 405 2.98 1.80 -9.64
N ILE A 406 2.48 2.92 -10.18
CA ILE A 406 1.25 2.89 -10.96
C ILE A 406 1.49 2.62 -12.44
N ASP A 407 2.63 2.90 -13.09
CA ASP A 407 2.65 2.75 -14.57
C ASP A 407 3.93 2.26 -15.23
N GLY A 408 5.00 1.93 -14.49
CA GLY A 408 6.27 1.54 -15.09
C GLY A 408 6.81 2.65 -16.00
N ASN A 409 6.48 2.61 -17.29
CA ASN A 409 7.01 3.48 -18.34
C ASN A 409 6.17 4.73 -18.64
N GLN A 410 4.95 4.88 -18.13
CA GLN A 410 4.14 6.10 -18.38
C GLN A 410 4.26 7.08 -17.22
N TRP A 411 4.22 8.40 -17.49
CA TRP A 411 4.35 9.48 -16.50
C TRP A 411 3.13 9.68 -15.61
N LEU A 412 1.95 9.31 -16.10
CA LEU A 412 0.68 9.36 -15.39
C LEU A 412 -0.04 8.02 -15.56
N PRO A 413 -0.97 7.71 -14.66
CA PRO A 413 -1.79 6.54 -14.83
C PRO A 413 -2.63 6.52 -16.06
N SER A 414 -2.93 5.32 -16.55
CA SER A 414 -3.98 5.12 -17.54
C SER A 414 -5.32 5.70 -17.06
N ARG A 415 -5.55 5.74 -15.73
CA ARG A 415 -6.74 6.35 -15.11
C ARG A 415 -6.39 7.31 -13.99
N PRO A 416 -5.88 8.52 -14.29
CA PRO A 416 -5.40 9.44 -13.26
C PRO A 416 -6.54 9.93 -12.35
N TRP A 417 -7.78 9.92 -12.84
CA TRP A 417 -8.96 10.28 -12.04
C TRP A 417 -9.22 9.34 -10.85
N MET A 418 -8.73 8.08 -10.89
CA MET A 418 -8.83 7.16 -9.76
C MET A 418 -7.99 7.64 -8.56
N LEU A 419 -6.98 8.48 -8.78
CA LEU A 419 -6.23 9.12 -7.70
C LEU A 419 -7.10 10.03 -6.83
N LEU A 420 -8.28 10.47 -7.31
CA LEU A 420 -9.25 11.22 -6.50
C LEU A 420 -9.82 10.39 -5.34
N ALA A 421 -9.73 9.06 -5.38
CA ALA A 421 -10.13 8.21 -4.27
C ALA A 421 -9.31 8.49 -2.99
N LEU A 422 -8.02 8.80 -3.13
CA LEU A 422 -7.12 9.12 -2.01
C LEU A 422 -7.59 10.37 -1.21
N PRO A 423 -7.80 11.55 -1.82
CA PRO A 423 -8.28 12.71 -1.10
C PRO A 423 -9.72 12.57 -0.59
N LEU A 424 -10.60 11.88 -1.32
CA LEU A 424 -11.95 11.62 -0.83
C LEU A 424 -11.95 10.79 0.46
N PHE A 425 -11.14 9.73 0.50
CA PHE A 425 -11.00 8.92 1.71
C PHE A 425 -10.29 9.65 2.85
N ALA A 426 -9.28 10.46 2.54
CA ALA A 426 -8.62 11.32 3.52
C ALA A 426 -9.58 12.30 4.18
N VAL A 427 -10.46 12.94 3.39
CA VAL A 427 -11.55 13.80 3.87
C VAL A 427 -12.52 13.02 4.75
N PHE A 428 -12.93 11.82 4.33
CA PHE A 428 -13.76 10.94 5.15
C PHE A 428 -13.13 10.66 6.53
N THR A 429 -11.88 10.21 6.55
CA THR A 429 -11.17 9.83 7.78
C THR A 429 -10.98 11.01 8.71
N CYS A 430 -10.57 12.17 8.18
CA CYS A 430 -10.42 13.38 8.98
C CYS A 430 -11.77 13.88 9.50
N ARG A 431 -12.83 13.83 8.69
CA ARG A 431 -14.18 14.21 9.14
C ARG A 431 -14.70 13.27 10.23
N LEU A 432 -14.47 11.97 10.10
CA LEU A 432 -14.79 10.98 11.12
C LEU A 432 -14.06 11.31 12.43
N ALA A 433 -12.75 11.54 12.38
CA ALA A 433 -11.95 11.94 13.55
C ALA A 433 -12.44 13.25 14.20
N ALA A 434 -12.89 14.22 13.39
CA ALA A 434 -13.47 15.48 13.85
C ALA A 434 -14.76 15.26 14.65
N GLU A 435 -15.67 14.46 14.12
CA GLU A 435 -16.96 14.16 14.76
C GLU A 435 -16.78 13.30 16.02
N LEU A 436 -15.87 12.31 15.98
CA LEU A 436 -15.48 11.53 17.15
C LEU A 436 -14.85 12.39 18.24
N THR A 437 -14.06 13.40 17.87
CA THR A 437 -13.46 14.34 18.83
C THR A 437 -14.50 15.21 19.53
N ALA A 438 -15.55 15.63 18.81
CA ALA A 438 -16.68 16.31 19.42
C ALA A 438 -17.51 15.38 20.33
N LEU A 439 -17.70 14.13 19.93
CA LEU A 439 -18.56 13.18 20.65
C LEU A 439 -17.87 12.55 21.87
N TRP A 440 -16.58 12.22 21.78
CA TRP A 440 -15.84 11.42 22.77
C TRP A 440 -14.67 12.19 23.40
N ARG A 441 -14.95 13.37 23.96
CA ARG A 441 -13.93 14.26 24.52
C ARG A 441 -13.00 13.58 25.55
N ARG A 442 -13.50 12.59 26.29
CA ARG A 442 -12.75 11.86 27.34
C ARG A 442 -11.99 10.61 26.85
N TRP A 443 -12.30 10.07 25.66
CA TRP A 443 -11.80 8.77 25.20
C TRP A 443 -10.79 8.93 24.05
N THR A 444 -9.66 9.60 24.29
CA THR A 444 -8.65 9.87 23.26
C THR A 444 -8.10 8.60 22.64
N VAL A 445 -7.81 7.56 23.42
CA VAL A 445 -7.26 6.29 22.91
C VAL A 445 -8.25 5.61 21.97
N ALA A 446 -9.53 5.51 22.34
CA ALA A 446 -10.54 4.89 21.48
C ALA A 446 -10.71 5.63 20.15
N ARG A 447 -10.63 6.98 20.16
CA ARG A 447 -10.65 7.80 18.93
C ARG A 447 -9.46 7.48 18.03
N VAL A 448 -8.26 7.47 18.61
CA VAL A 448 -7.02 7.16 17.87
C VAL A 448 -7.08 5.76 17.27
N VAL A 449 -7.43 4.76 18.06
CA VAL A 449 -7.52 3.36 17.60
C VAL A 449 -8.54 3.22 16.47
N LEU A 450 -9.73 3.81 16.60
CA LEU A 450 -10.75 3.73 15.56
C LEU A 450 -10.32 4.44 14.27
N THR A 451 -9.81 5.67 14.35
CA THR A 451 -9.31 6.40 13.17
C THR A 451 -8.15 5.66 12.51
N ALA A 452 -7.24 5.11 13.32
CA ALA A 452 -6.10 4.34 12.83
C ALA A 452 -6.53 3.06 12.11
N PHE A 453 -7.50 2.34 12.68
CA PHE A 453 -7.99 1.09 12.10
C PHE A 453 -8.70 1.33 10.77
N VAL A 454 -9.50 2.40 10.67
CA VAL A 454 -10.15 2.83 9.42
C VAL A 454 -9.11 3.21 8.37
N LEU A 455 -8.09 3.98 8.76
CA LEU A 455 -7.02 4.37 7.86
C LEU A 455 -6.18 3.16 7.40
N ALA A 456 -5.84 2.25 8.31
CA ALA A 456 -5.09 1.03 8.02
C ALA A 456 -5.82 0.14 7.02
N GLY A 457 -7.11 -0.11 7.26
CA GLY A 457 -7.92 -0.92 6.33
C GLY A 457 -7.97 -0.31 4.93
N TRP A 458 -8.05 1.02 4.82
CA TRP A 458 -8.04 1.68 3.52
C TRP A 458 -6.69 1.63 2.83
N LEU A 459 -5.61 1.83 3.58
CA LEU A 459 -4.26 1.73 3.05
C LEU A 459 -4.03 0.33 2.48
N LEU A 460 -4.44 -0.72 3.19
CA LEU A 460 -4.42 -2.08 2.65
C LEU A 460 -5.24 -2.22 1.37
N TRP A 461 -6.45 -1.67 1.37
CA TRP A 461 -7.27 -1.71 0.16
C TRP A 461 -6.60 -1.00 -1.01
N TRP A 462 -6.01 0.18 -0.78
CA TRP A 462 -5.31 0.93 -1.80
C TRP A 462 -4.12 0.12 -2.36
N GLU A 463 -3.34 -0.48 -1.47
CA GLU A 463 -2.15 -1.26 -1.81
C GLU A 463 -2.49 -2.49 -2.67
N HIS A 464 -3.58 -3.19 -2.37
CA HIS A 464 -3.97 -4.41 -3.08
C HIS A 464 -4.82 -4.14 -4.33
N ILE A 465 -5.75 -3.17 -4.27
CA ILE A 465 -6.80 -2.99 -5.29
C ILE A 465 -6.75 -1.60 -5.90
N GLY A 466 -6.61 -0.56 -5.08
CA GLY A 466 -6.58 0.83 -5.54
C GLY A 466 -5.59 1.04 -6.68
N LYS A 467 -4.36 0.53 -6.54
CA LYS A 467 -3.34 0.59 -7.61
C LYS A 467 -3.78 -0.10 -8.90
N LEU A 468 -4.36 -1.30 -8.81
CA LEU A 468 -4.83 -2.06 -9.98
C LEU A 468 -5.92 -1.31 -10.74
N LEU A 469 -6.77 -0.56 -10.03
CA LEU A 469 -7.78 0.31 -10.64
C LEU A 469 -7.16 1.46 -11.42
N VAL A 470 -6.15 2.08 -10.81
CA VAL A 470 -5.46 3.25 -11.37
C VAL A 470 -4.63 2.83 -12.60
N LEU A 471 -4.03 1.63 -12.56
CA LEU A 471 -3.38 0.90 -13.66
C LEU A 471 -4.30 0.51 -14.83
N GLY A 472 -5.62 0.59 -14.63
CA GLY A 472 -6.58 0.22 -15.65
C GLY A 472 -6.91 -1.28 -15.76
N HIS A 473 -6.22 -2.14 -15.00
CA HIS A 473 -6.20 -3.61 -15.12
C HIS A 473 -7.59 -4.25 -15.18
N LEU A 474 -8.50 -3.81 -14.32
CA LEU A 474 -9.78 -4.50 -14.09
C LEU A 474 -10.87 -4.22 -15.14
N ILE A 475 -10.62 -3.32 -16.10
CA ILE A 475 -11.64 -2.92 -17.11
C ILE A 475 -11.20 -3.26 -18.55
N HIS A 476 -9.94 -3.65 -18.79
CA HIS A 476 -9.40 -3.83 -20.16
C HIS A 476 -8.89 -5.23 -20.46
N ASP A 477 -8.99 -6.18 -19.53
CA ASP A 477 -8.66 -7.55 -19.88
C ASP A 477 -9.69 -8.04 -20.91
N GLN A 478 -9.30 -8.01 -22.19
CA GLN A 478 -10.15 -8.46 -23.27
C GLN A 478 -10.45 -9.94 -23.16
N ALA A 479 -9.63 -10.73 -22.45
CA ALA A 479 -9.98 -12.11 -22.16
C ALA A 479 -11.16 -12.17 -21.18
N VAL A 480 -11.15 -11.33 -20.14
CA VAL A 480 -12.30 -11.15 -19.26
C VAL A 480 -13.47 -10.60 -20.06
N LEU A 481 -13.34 -9.50 -20.81
CA LEU A 481 -14.44 -8.97 -21.64
C LEU A 481 -14.92 -9.95 -22.73
N ALA A 482 -14.09 -10.86 -23.25
CA ALA A 482 -14.47 -11.87 -24.23
C ALA A 482 -15.15 -13.07 -23.57
N GLN A 483 -14.68 -13.52 -22.42
CA GLN A 483 -15.35 -14.53 -21.59
C GLN A 483 -16.69 -13.99 -21.07
N LEU A 484 -16.72 -12.70 -20.72
CA LEU A 484 -17.92 -11.95 -20.34
C LEU A 484 -18.80 -11.61 -21.54
N GLY A 485 -18.26 -11.43 -22.74
CA GLY A 485 -19.02 -11.22 -23.98
C GLY A 485 -19.77 -12.49 -24.40
N ARG A 486 -19.20 -13.66 -24.13
CA ARG A 486 -19.90 -14.95 -24.22
C ARG A 486 -21.08 -15.03 -23.24
N LEU A 487 -20.96 -14.42 -22.04
CA LEU A 487 -22.05 -14.31 -21.07
C LEU A 487 -23.04 -13.18 -21.43
N GLY A 488 -22.56 -12.10 -22.05
CA GLY A 488 -23.32 -10.89 -22.41
C GLY A 488 -24.32 -11.07 -23.55
N GLN A 489 -24.19 -12.15 -24.33
CA GLN A 489 -25.26 -12.58 -25.25
C GLN A 489 -26.59 -12.85 -24.53
N VAL A 490 -26.58 -13.03 -23.21
CA VAL A 490 -27.78 -13.28 -22.39
C VAL A 490 -28.42 -11.98 -21.84
N GLY A 491 -27.77 -10.80 -21.91
CA GLY A 491 -28.25 -9.62 -21.17
C GLY A 491 -28.08 -8.22 -21.78
N GLY A 492 -27.60 -8.09 -23.02
CA GLY A 492 -27.46 -6.78 -23.69
C GLY A 492 -26.32 -5.89 -23.14
N GLN A 493 -26.24 -4.63 -23.60
CA GLN A 493 -25.11 -3.71 -23.31
C GLN A 493 -24.92 -3.31 -21.84
N THR A 494 -25.88 -3.58 -20.96
CA THR A 494 -25.82 -3.25 -19.52
C THR A 494 -24.89 -4.18 -18.74
N VAL A 495 -24.76 -5.44 -19.17
CA VAL A 495 -23.97 -6.46 -18.47
C VAL A 495 -22.46 -6.17 -18.47
N PRO A 496 -21.81 -5.80 -19.60
CA PRO A 496 -20.37 -5.47 -19.62
C PRO A 496 -19.96 -4.32 -18.70
N LEU A 497 -20.81 -3.29 -18.54
CA LEU A 497 -20.53 -2.16 -17.64
C LEU A 497 -20.58 -2.59 -16.16
N LEU A 498 -21.61 -3.34 -15.78
CA LEU A 498 -21.76 -3.89 -14.42
C LEU A 498 -20.62 -4.85 -14.08
N LEU A 499 -20.12 -5.60 -15.07
CA LEU A 499 -18.98 -6.52 -14.92
C LEU A 499 -17.63 -5.78 -14.92
N ALA A 500 -17.42 -4.70 -15.66
CA ALA A 500 -16.21 -3.89 -15.53
C ALA A 500 -16.10 -3.24 -14.13
N MET A 501 -17.25 -2.92 -13.52
CA MET A 501 -17.33 -2.42 -12.15
C MET A 501 -17.12 -3.52 -11.09
N SER A 502 -17.30 -4.80 -11.46
CA SER A 502 -17.28 -5.97 -10.57
C SER A 502 -15.91 -6.50 -10.17
N ALA A 503 -14.98 -6.50 -11.11
CA ALA A 503 -13.62 -6.94 -10.87
C ALA A 503 -12.96 -6.04 -9.80
N ASN A 504 -13.40 -4.78 -9.74
CA ASN A 504 -13.06 -3.81 -8.70
C ASN A 504 -13.65 -4.17 -7.33
N LEU A 505 -14.81 -4.84 -7.31
CA LEU A 505 -15.54 -5.17 -6.10
C LEU A 505 -14.99 -6.42 -5.38
N ILE A 506 -14.57 -7.43 -6.14
CA ILE A 506 -14.05 -8.70 -5.58
C ILE A 506 -12.77 -8.47 -4.78
N GLY A 507 -11.93 -7.53 -5.24
CA GLY A 507 -10.77 -7.11 -4.50
C GLY A 507 -11.04 -6.72 -3.04
N PHE A 508 -12.20 -6.11 -2.75
CA PHE A 508 -12.56 -5.67 -1.40
C PHE A 508 -12.83 -6.82 -0.41
N THR A 509 -13.13 -8.04 -0.90
CA THR A 509 -13.42 -9.21 -0.04
C THR A 509 -12.17 -9.94 0.43
N THR A 510 -11.08 -9.82 -0.33
CA THR A 510 -9.86 -10.61 -0.10
C THR A 510 -8.97 -10.07 1.03
N VAL A 511 -9.25 -8.86 1.53
CA VAL A 511 -8.47 -8.20 2.57
C VAL A 511 -9.30 -8.13 3.87
N PRO A 512 -9.16 -9.08 4.81
CA PRO A 512 -10.06 -9.22 5.96
C PRO A 512 -10.08 -8.02 6.93
N LEU A 513 -8.97 -7.28 7.03
CA LEU A 513 -8.90 -6.08 7.89
C LEU A 513 -9.89 -4.99 7.46
N TRP A 514 -10.22 -4.93 6.17
CA TRP A 514 -10.99 -3.84 5.63
C TRP A 514 -12.49 -3.93 5.94
N PRO A 515 -13.20 -5.06 5.72
CA PRO A 515 -14.56 -5.27 6.22
C PRO A 515 -14.67 -5.04 7.73
N ALA A 516 -13.68 -5.49 8.50
CA ALA A 516 -13.62 -5.23 9.94
C ALA A 516 -13.53 -3.73 10.24
N SER A 517 -12.70 -2.98 9.49
CA SER A 517 -12.55 -1.52 9.66
C SER A 517 -13.80 -0.72 9.29
N ALA A 518 -14.48 -1.09 8.20
CA ALA A 518 -15.75 -0.48 7.81
C ALA A 518 -16.83 -0.76 8.86
N THR A 519 -16.89 -2.00 9.35
CA THR A 519 -17.77 -2.41 10.44
C THR A 519 -17.51 -1.60 11.70
N ALA A 520 -16.25 -1.46 12.11
CA ALA A 520 -15.87 -0.68 13.28
C ALA A 520 -16.23 0.80 13.12
N ALA A 521 -15.98 1.40 11.95
CA ALA A 521 -16.33 2.78 11.63
C ALA A 521 -17.83 3.04 11.79
N CYS A 522 -18.65 2.05 11.48
CA CYS A 522 -20.10 2.15 11.52
C CYS A 522 -20.70 1.85 12.90
N LEU A 523 -20.28 0.77 13.55
CA LEU A 523 -20.91 0.28 14.77
C LEU A 523 -20.40 0.96 16.03
N VAL A 524 -19.09 1.17 16.14
CA VAL A 524 -18.48 1.67 17.39
C VAL A 524 -19.04 3.05 17.77
N PRO A 525 -19.22 4.02 16.84
CA PRO A 525 -19.88 5.29 17.15
C PRO A 525 -21.28 5.11 17.74
N LEU A 526 -22.06 4.18 17.20
CA LEU A 526 -23.44 3.94 17.60
C LEU A 526 -23.51 3.30 18.98
N VAL A 527 -22.76 2.20 19.20
CA VAL A 527 -22.63 1.51 20.48
C VAL A 527 -22.24 2.51 21.57
N VAL A 528 -21.15 3.25 21.35
CA VAL A 528 -20.65 4.18 22.36
C VAL A 528 -21.62 5.34 22.60
N SER A 529 -22.34 5.83 21.58
CA SER A 529 -23.36 6.87 21.76
C SER A 529 -24.58 6.42 22.59
N VAL A 530 -24.93 5.13 22.50
CA VAL A 530 -26.00 4.52 23.31
C VAL A 530 -25.55 4.43 24.78
N PHE A 531 -24.32 3.97 25.02
CA PHE A 531 -23.83 3.70 26.38
C PHE A 531 -23.32 4.95 27.14
N LEU A 532 -22.71 5.94 26.47
CA LEU A 532 -22.01 7.05 27.15
C LEU A 532 -22.83 8.32 27.43
N GLY A 533 -24.12 8.36 27.09
CA GLY A 533 -25.04 9.40 27.59
C GLY A 533 -24.82 10.83 27.08
N GLY A 534 -24.08 11.04 25.98
CA GLY A 534 -23.89 12.36 25.36
C GLY A 534 -25.10 12.83 24.52
N SER A 535 -25.02 14.05 23.96
CA SER A 535 -26.03 14.60 23.03
C SER A 535 -26.29 13.62 21.87
N ARG A 536 -27.39 12.88 21.96
CA ARG A 536 -27.61 11.71 21.09
C ARG A 536 -28.14 12.14 19.72
N PRO A 537 -27.66 11.55 18.61
CA PRO A 537 -28.50 11.47 17.43
C PRO A 537 -29.80 10.75 17.82
N SER A 538 -30.94 11.17 17.27
CA SER A 538 -32.22 10.54 17.58
C SER A 538 -32.23 9.10 17.06
N LEU A 539 -31.89 8.15 17.95
CA LEU A 539 -31.78 6.73 17.62
C LEU A 539 -33.01 6.19 16.87
N PRO A 540 -34.26 6.54 17.23
CA PRO A 540 -35.42 6.06 16.48
C PRO A 540 -35.41 6.45 14.99
N LYS A 541 -34.93 7.65 14.65
CA LYS A 541 -34.87 8.10 13.25
C LYS A 541 -33.77 7.37 12.48
N VAL A 542 -32.63 7.10 13.12
CA VAL A 542 -31.53 6.32 12.54
C VAL A 542 -31.99 4.88 12.29
N LEU A 543 -32.66 4.26 13.26
CA LEU A 543 -33.19 2.90 13.12
C LEU A 543 -34.24 2.82 12.02
N LEU A 544 -35.21 3.74 12.00
CA LEU A 544 -36.25 3.75 10.98
C LEU A 544 -35.66 3.94 9.58
N ALA A 545 -34.73 4.88 9.40
CA ALA A 545 -34.09 5.11 8.11
C ALA A 545 -33.25 3.91 7.65
N GLY A 546 -32.50 3.28 8.56
CA GLY A 546 -31.70 2.10 8.24
C GLY A 546 -32.54 0.86 7.93
N LEU A 547 -33.61 0.63 8.69
CA LEU A 547 -34.55 -0.46 8.40
C LEU A 547 -35.27 -0.23 7.07
N ALA A 548 -35.69 1.00 6.77
CA ALA A 548 -36.33 1.33 5.49
C ALA A 548 -35.37 1.15 4.31
N GLY A 549 -34.11 1.62 4.43
CA GLY A 549 -33.10 1.41 3.39
C GLY A 549 -32.74 -0.06 3.19
N GLY A 550 -32.66 -0.83 4.26
CA GLY A 550 -32.44 -2.27 4.22
C GLY A 550 -33.60 -3.04 3.60
N ALA A 551 -34.85 -2.68 3.93
CA ALA A 551 -36.04 -3.27 3.33
C ALA A 551 -36.14 -2.96 1.82
N LEU A 552 -35.81 -1.72 1.42
CA LEU A 552 -35.76 -1.34 0.01
C LEU A 552 -34.68 -2.12 -0.73
N ALA A 553 -33.47 -2.22 -0.17
CA ALA A 553 -32.40 -3.04 -0.73
C ALA A 553 -32.82 -4.51 -0.86
N LEU A 554 -33.46 -5.07 0.16
CA LEU A 554 -33.95 -6.46 0.13
C LEU A 554 -34.95 -6.70 -1.00
N LEU A 555 -35.91 -5.78 -1.18
CA LEU A 555 -36.87 -5.83 -2.27
C LEU A 555 -36.18 -5.79 -3.64
N LEU A 556 -35.22 -4.88 -3.83
CA LEU A 556 -34.48 -4.77 -5.08
C LEU A 556 -33.63 -6.02 -5.37
N ASN A 557 -33.03 -6.62 -4.33
CA ASN A 557 -32.31 -7.90 -4.45
C ASN A 557 -33.26 -9.03 -4.91
N ALA A 558 -34.44 -9.17 -4.30
CA ALA A 558 -35.42 -10.18 -4.69
C ALA A 558 -35.89 -9.99 -6.15
N LEU A 559 -36.10 -8.74 -6.59
CA LEU A 559 -36.44 -8.41 -7.97
C LEU A 559 -35.30 -8.76 -8.94
N ALA A 560 -34.04 -8.47 -8.56
CA ALA A 560 -32.89 -8.84 -9.38
C ALA A 560 -32.71 -10.35 -9.50
N LEU A 561 -32.87 -11.11 -8.41
CA LEU A 561 -32.84 -12.57 -8.43
C LEU A 561 -33.95 -13.14 -9.32
N THR A 562 -35.16 -12.57 -9.22
CA THR A 562 -36.30 -12.94 -10.09
C THR A 562 -36.02 -12.65 -11.56
N TYR A 563 -35.44 -11.48 -11.84
CA TYR A 563 -35.02 -11.11 -13.19
C TYR A 563 -33.99 -12.09 -13.74
N LEU A 564 -32.92 -12.38 -12.97
CA LEU A 564 -31.88 -13.32 -13.37
C LEU A 564 -32.43 -14.73 -13.59
N HIS A 565 -33.34 -15.21 -12.75
CA HIS A 565 -34.03 -16.49 -12.95
C HIS A 565 -34.76 -16.55 -14.31
N SER A 566 -35.42 -15.47 -14.70
CA SER A 566 -36.15 -15.41 -15.98
C SER A 566 -35.22 -15.40 -17.22
N GLN A 567 -34.01 -14.84 -17.09
CA GLN A 567 -33.08 -14.68 -18.20
C GLN A 567 -32.12 -15.87 -18.34
N ILE A 568 -31.74 -16.49 -17.23
CA ILE A 568 -30.72 -17.53 -17.20
C ILE A 568 -31.36 -18.89 -17.46
N ARG A 569 -31.18 -19.40 -18.67
CA ARG A 569 -31.51 -20.79 -19.02
C ARG A 569 -30.26 -21.67 -18.81
N PRO A 570 -30.31 -22.77 -18.05
CA PRO A 570 -29.17 -23.68 -17.92
C PRO A 570 -28.78 -24.31 -19.27
N PRO A 571 -27.48 -24.60 -19.52
CA PRO A 571 -26.38 -24.71 -18.55
C PRO A 571 -25.36 -23.56 -18.65
N ILE A 572 -25.33 -22.67 -17.66
CA ILE A 572 -24.22 -21.71 -17.48
C ILE A 572 -23.22 -22.31 -16.50
N ASP A 573 -21.93 -22.07 -16.72
CA ASP A 573 -20.88 -22.35 -15.74
C ASP A 573 -21.23 -21.73 -14.38
N ALA A 574 -21.18 -22.54 -13.32
CA ALA A 574 -21.55 -22.15 -11.97
C ALA A 574 -20.73 -20.95 -11.46
N ARG A 575 -19.47 -20.81 -11.90
CA ARG A 575 -18.60 -19.68 -11.51
C ARG A 575 -19.06 -18.37 -12.15
N ALA A 576 -19.35 -18.40 -13.45
CA ALA A 576 -19.90 -17.26 -14.16
C ALA A 576 -21.26 -16.82 -13.60
N LEU A 577 -22.14 -17.78 -13.29
CA LEU A 577 -23.42 -17.50 -12.63
C LEU A 577 -23.19 -16.86 -11.26
N ALA A 578 -22.28 -17.42 -10.46
CA ALA A 578 -21.99 -16.91 -9.12
C ALA A 578 -21.53 -15.43 -9.16
N PHE A 579 -20.68 -15.12 -10.14
CA PHE A 579 -20.16 -13.79 -10.39
C PHE A 579 -21.27 -12.79 -10.77
N VAL A 580 -22.10 -13.12 -11.75
CA VAL A 580 -23.19 -12.24 -12.23
C VAL A 580 -24.18 -11.95 -11.10
N VAL A 581 -24.60 -12.98 -10.37
CA VAL A 581 -25.55 -12.86 -9.26
C VAL A 581 -24.98 -11.96 -8.17
N THR A 582 -23.71 -12.16 -7.81
CA THR A 582 -23.05 -11.34 -6.78
C THR A 582 -23.15 -9.87 -7.14
N LEU A 583 -23.01 -9.52 -8.41
CA LEU A 583 -23.02 -8.12 -8.83
C LEU A 583 -24.38 -7.49 -8.82
N PHE A 584 -25.37 -8.19 -9.35
CA PHE A 584 -26.75 -7.72 -9.25
C PHE A 584 -27.12 -7.46 -7.80
N LEU A 585 -26.72 -8.35 -6.88
CA LEU A 585 -26.95 -8.17 -5.44
C LEU A 585 -26.20 -6.95 -4.88
N ILE A 586 -24.95 -6.71 -5.27
CA ILE A 586 -24.20 -5.52 -4.86
C ILE A 586 -24.89 -4.23 -5.35
N PHE A 587 -25.22 -4.14 -6.63
CA PHE A 587 -25.81 -2.95 -7.23
C PHE A 587 -27.18 -2.63 -6.68
N THR A 588 -28.04 -3.64 -6.54
CA THR A 588 -29.39 -3.44 -5.97
C THR A 588 -29.33 -3.12 -4.48
N THR A 589 -28.37 -3.68 -3.75
CA THR A 589 -28.11 -3.29 -2.37
C THR A 589 -27.69 -1.82 -2.27
N LEU A 590 -26.74 -1.37 -3.10
CA LEU A 590 -26.36 0.05 -3.16
C LEU A 590 -27.54 0.96 -3.53
N ALA A 591 -28.34 0.56 -4.51
CA ALA A 591 -29.52 1.30 -4.94
C ALA A 591 -30.56 1.49 -3.83
N GLY A 592 -30.71 0.53 -2.91
CA GLY A 592 -31.57 0.68 -1.73
C GLY A 592 -30.94 1.46 -0.59
N VAL A 593 -29.63 1.31 -0.38
CA VAL A 593 -28.90 1.93 0.75
C VAL A 593 -28.61 3.42 0.52
N ILE A 594 -28.23 3.82 -0.69
CA ILE A 594 -27.84 5.20 -1.02
C ILE A 594 -28.97 6.20 -0.74
N PRO A 595 -30.24 5.97 -1.12
CA PRO A 595 -31.35 6.87 -0.80
C PRO A 595 -31.54 7.10 0.71
N ALA A 596 -31.46 6.04 1.52
CA ALA A 596 -31.58 6.15 2.98
C ALA A 596 -30.43 6.97 3.58
N ALA A 597 -29.21 6.80 3.05
CA ALA A 597 -28.05 7.58 3.42
C ALA A 597 -28.19 9.06 3.03
N LEU A 598 -28.59 9.35 1.79
CA LEU A 598 -28.86 10.71 1.28
C LEU A 598 -29.89 11.43 2.16
N TRP A 599 -31.01 10.77 2.44
CA TRP A 599 -32.07 11.30 3.28
C TRP A 599 -31.57 11.63 4.70
N THR A 600 -30.78 10.73 5.28
CA THR A 600 -30.24 10.91 6.64
C THR A 600 -29.22 12.04 6.68
N ALA A 601 -28.30 12.10 5.71
CA ALA A 601 -27.31 13.18 5.60
C ALA A 601 -27.98 14.55 5.46
N TRP A 602 -29.06 14.62 4.67
CA TRP A 602 -29.85 15.83 4.47
C TRP A 602 -30.55 16.31 5.74
N ARG A 603 -31.13 15.38 6.52
CA ARG A 603 -31.86 15.69 7.77
C ARG A 603 -30.95 15.91 8.98
N ALA A 604 -29.76 15.30 9.01
CA ALA A 604 -28.87 15.38 10.15
C ALA A 604 -28.25 16.78 10.27
N VAL A 605 -28.25 17.33 11.48
CA VAL A 605 -27.72 18.68 11.78
C VAL A 605 -26.33 18.60 12.41
N ARG A 606 -26.17 17.64 13.32
CA ARG A 606 -24.93 17.36 14.04
C ARG A 606 -24.56 15.91 13.75
N PHE A 607 -23.26 15.64 13.71
CA PHE A 607 -22.73 14.29 13.48
C PHE A 607 -23.25 13.64 12.20
N ARG A 608 -23.36 14.43 11.11
CA ARG A 608 -23.94 14.00 9.83
C ARG A 608 -23.29 12.72 9.34
N LEU A 609 -21.95 12.67 9.35
CA LEU A 609 -21.22 11.52 8.86
C LEU A 609 -21.52 10.28 9.70
N LEU A 610 -21.42 10.39 11.03
CA LEU A 610 -21.69 9.27 11.94
C LEU A 610 -23.13 8.74 11.82
N THR A 611 -24.12 9.63 11.70
CA THR A 611 -25.52 9.20 11.54
C THR A 611 -25.76 8.51 10.21
N THR A 612 -25.14 9.01 9.14
CA THR A 612 -25.31 8.40 7.82
C THR A 612 -24.59 7.05 7.75
N LEU A 613 -23.39 6.92 8.30
CA LEU A 613 -22.67 5.65 8.42
C LEU A 613 -23.49 4.61 9.19
N ALA A 614 -24.10 5.00 10.30
CA ALA A 614 -24.96 4.12 11.09
C ALA A 614 -26.18 3.63 10.29
N VAL A 615 -26.85 4.52 9.55
CA VAL A 615 -27.97 4.16 8.67
C VAL A 615 -27.51 3.23 7.56
N THR A 616 -26.41 3.54 6.89
CA THR A 616 -25.82 2.70 5.83
C THR A 616 -25.51 1.30 6.35
N ALA A 617 -24.88 1.20 7.52
CA ALA A 617 -24.50 -0.09 8.09
C ALA A 617 -25.70 -0.93 8.48
N LEU A 618 -26.71 -0.31 9.09
CA LEU A 618 -27.96 -1.00 9.40
C LEU A 618 -28.66 -1.47 8.14
N SER A 619 -28.77 -0.62 7.11
CA SER A 619 -29.38 -0.97 5.82
C SER A 619 -28.67 -2.15 5.15
N VAL A 620 -27.34 -2.13 5.07
CA VAL A 620 -26.56 -3.25 4.48
C VAL A 620 -26.65 -4.50 5.32
N THR A 621 -26.66 -4.40 6.65
CA THR A 621 -26.81 -5.58 7.53
C THR A 621 -28.16 -6.26 7.30
N VAL A 622 -29.24 -5.49 7.20
CA VAL A 622 -30.58 -6.00 6.88
C VAL A 622 -30.62 -6.63 5.49
N ALA A 623 -30.03 -5.98 4.48
CA ALA A 623 -29.94 -6.50 3.13
C ALA A 623 -29.15 -7.82 3.07
N ALA A 624 -27.97 -7.87 3.71
CA ALA A 624 -27.11 -9.04 3.77
C ALA A 624 -27.80 -10.22 4.49
N PHE A 625 -28.51 -9.94 5.59
CA PHE A 625 -29.31 -10.96 6.28
C PHE A 625 -30.43 -11.51 5.39
N GLY A 626 -31.15 -10.64 4.68
CA GLY A 626 -32.18 -11.11 3.77
C GLY A 626 -31.63 -11.87 2.57
N ILE A 627 -30.45 -11.54 2.06
CA ILE A 627 -29.76 -12.32 1.01
C ILE A 627 -29.31 -13.68 1.54
N PHE A 628 -28.75 -13.74 2.75
CA PHE A 628 -28.44 -15.00 3.44
C PHE A 628 -29.66 -15.92 3.47
N LEU A 629 -30.84 -15.37 3.83
CA LEU A 629 -32.08 -16.14 3.84
C LEU A 629 -32.55 -16.52 2.43
N MET A 630 -32.53 -15.60 1.46
CA MET A 630 -32.97 -15.88 0.08
C MET A 630 -32.13 -16.97 -0.58
N LEU A 631 -30.80 -16.91 -0.42
CA LEU A 631 -29.89 -17.90 -0.99
C LEU A 631 -29.84 -19.18 -0.14
N GLY A 632 -29.99 -19.10 1.18
CA GLY A 632 -30.09 -20.28 2.04
C GLY A 632 -31.36 -21.10 1.79
N LEU A 633 -32.44 -20.45 1.35
CA LEU A 633 -33.72 -21.05 0.95
C LEU A 633 -33.84 -21.25 -0.56
N ASP A 634 -32.73 -21.16 -1.30
CA ASP A 634 -32.72 -21.38 -2.74
C ASP A 634 -33.31 -22.77 -3.07
N GLY A 635 -34.28 -22.80 -3.99
CA GLY A 635 -35.10 -23.97 -4.32
C GLY A 635 -36.50 -23.94 -3.70
N CYS A 636 -36.75 -23.14 -2.66
CA CYS A 636 -38.02 -23.05 -1.95
C CYS A 636 -38.84 -21.78 -2.25
N LEU A 637 -38.24 -20.77 -2.91
CA LEU A 637 -38.81 -19.42 -3.04
C LEU A 637 -39.42 -19.12 -4.41
N GLY A 638 -39.67 -20.16 -5.23
CA GLY A 638 -40.26 -20.03 -6.56
C GLY A 638 -39.40 -19.21 -7.52
N PRO A 639 -39.87 -18.05 -8.01
CA PRO A 639 -39.17 -17.26 -9.03
C PRO A 639 -37.83 -16.66 -8.56
N VAL A 640 -37.52 -16.69 -7.26
CA VAL A 640 -36.25 -16.20 -6.69
C VAL A 640 -35.15 -17.28 -6.75
N ASN A 641 -35.49 -18.53 -7.08
CA ASN A 641 -34.55 -19.64 -7.09
C ASN A 641 -33.54 -19.52 -8.24
N LEU A 642 -32.24 -19.60 -7.98
CA LEU A 642 -31.20 -19.48 -9.02
C LEU A 642 -30.48 -20.80 -9.32
N VAL A 643 -30.11 -21.57 -8.30
CA VAL A 643 -29.14 -22.68 -8.46
C VAL A 643 -29.75 -24.02 -8.06
N ALA A 644 -30.48 -24.05 -6.96
CA ALA A 644 -31.07 -25.26 -6.40
C ALA A 644 -32.34 -25.66 -7.15
N ARG A 645 -32.38 -26.92 -7.61
CA ARG A 645 -33.57 -27.52 -8.21
C ARG A 645 -34.55 -28.10 -7.18
N SER A 646 -34.06 -28.42 -5.98
CA SER A 646 -34.85 -28.97 -4.89
C SER A 646 -34.88 -28.01 -3.71
N CYS A 647 -36.06 -27.89 -3.10
CA CYS A 647 -36.23 -27.11 -1.88
C CYS A 647 -35.51 -27.81 -0.71
N SER A 648 -34.43 -27.19 -0.22
CA SER A 648 -33.69 -27.63 0.96
C SER A 648 -32.96 -26.44 1.58
N TRP A 649 -32.85 -26.41 2.91
CA TRP A 649 -32.09 -25.38 3.60
C TRP A 649 -30.58 -25.60 3.41
N LYS A 650 -29.91 -24.64 2.79
CA LYS A 650 -28.47 -24.66 2.49
C LYS A 650 -27.75 -23.53 3.19
N ALA A 651 -27.61 -23.64 4.51
CA ALA A 651 -26.95 -22.63 5.34
C ALA A 651 -25.56 -22.21 4.82
N TRP A 652 -24.76 -23.18 4.33
CA TRP A 652 -23.42 -22.92 3.81
C TRP A 652 -23.45 -22.06 2.53
N PHE A 653 -24.42 -22.32 1.65
CA PHE A 653 -24.62 -21.51 0.44
C PHE A 653 -25.07 -20.13 0.90
N GLY A 654 -26.12 -20.02 1.71
CA GLY A 654 -26.52 -18.74 2.30
C GLY A 654 -25.37 -17.97 2.97
N ALA A 655 -24.42 -18.63 3.64
CA ALA A 655 -23.32 -18.01 4.36
C ALA A 655 -22.12 -17.57 3.50
N SER A 656 -21.89 -18.17 2.33
CA SER A 656 -20.75 -17.82 1.47
C SER A 656 -20.96 -16.52 0.68
N TRP A 657 -22.20 -16.10 0.47
CA TRP A 657 -22.56 -14.95 -0.36
C TRP A 657 -22.66 -13.59 0.36
N PRO A 658 -22.96 -13.51 1.66
CA PRO A 658 -22.95 -12.25 2.39
C PRO A 658 -21.56 -11.59 2.43
N GLN A 659 -20.46 -12.33 2.34
CA GLN A 659 -19.11 -11.75 2.35
C GLN A 659 -18.89 -10.69 1.26
N PRO A 660 -19.15 -10.96 -0.05
CA PRO A 660 -19.07 -9.94 -1.09
C PRO A 660 -20.08 -8.79 -0.93
N ILE A 661 -21.19 -9.01 -0.22
CA ILE A 661 -22.18 -7.96 0.03
C ILE A 661 -21.82 -7.10 1.25
N VAL A 662 -21.20 -7.66 2.28
CA VAL A 662 -20.60 -6.89 3.38
C VAL A 662 -19.45 -6.04 2.84
N ALA A 663 -18.74 -6.53 1.82
CA ALA A 663 -17.81 -5.75 1.02
C ALA A 663 -18.48 -4.64 0.15
N VAL A 664 -19.80 -4.44 0.24
CA VAL A 664 -20.53 -3.27 -0.33
C VAL A 664 -20.60 -2.10 0.64
N LEU A 665 -20.49 -2.35 1.96
CA LEU A 665 -20.28 -1.28 2.95
C LEU A 665 -19.11 -0.38 2.52
N VAL A 666 -18.14 -1.00 1.92
CA VAL A 666 -16.87 -0.44 1.50
C VAL A 666 -16.98 0.66 0.43
N PRO A 667 -17.50 0.43 -0.80
CA PRO A 667 -17.70 1.52 -1.78
C PRO A 667 -18.79 2.48 -1.32
N SER A 668 -19.73 2.03 -0.47
CA SER A 668 -20.75 2.92 0.07
C SER A 668 -20.16 3.97 1.02
N VAL A 669 -19.06 3.69 1.74
CA VAL A 669 -18.42 4.64 2.67
C VAL A 669 -17.93 5.92 1.97
N PRO A 670 -17.13 5.87 0.88
CA PRO A 670 -16.76 7.08 0.12
C PRO A 670 -17.98 7.82 -0.45
N VAL A 671 -18.97 7.11 -0.99
CA VAL A 671 -20.19 7.71 -1.54
C VAL A 671 -20.97 8.45 -0.44
N VAL A 672 -21.16 7.79 0.71
CA VAL A 672 -21.77 8.35 1.92
C VAL A 672 -20.99 9.55 2.43
N ALA A 673 -19.66 9.48 2.40
CA ALA A 673 -18.81 10.60 2.79
C ALA A 673 -19.03 11.80 1.88
N VAL A 674 -18.97 11.63 0.56
CA VAL A 674 -19.22 12.68 -0.43
C VAL A 674 -20.59 13.31 -0.19
N VAL A 675 -21.62 12.49 -0.05
CA VAL A 675 -23.00 12.92 0.25
C VAL A 675 -23.08 13.73 1.55
N ALA A 676 -22.45 13.25 2.63
CA ALA A 676 -22.48 13.92 3.93
C ALA A 676 -21.73 15.27 3.93
N LEU A 677 -20.85 15.48 2.96
CA LEU A 677 -20.04 16.68 2.79
C LEU A 677 -20.70 17.74 1.90
N LEU A 678 -21.74 17.39 1.14
CA LEU A 678 -22.44 18.35 0.29
C LEU A 678 -23.08 19.47 1.15
N PRO A 679 -22.82 20.75 0.82
CA PRO A 679 -23.38 21.87 1.55
C PRO A 679 -24.87 22.02 1.22
N PHE A 680 -25.72 21.27 1.94
CA PHE A 680 -27.16 21.50 1.89
C PHE A 680 -27.49 22.79 2.63
N ASN A 681 -27.44 23.92 1.91
CA ASN A 681 -27.94 25.23 2.35
C ASN A 681 -29.47 25.23 2.37
N VAL A 682 -30.07 24.43 3.25
CA VAL A 682 -31.50 24.50 3.48
C VAL A 682 -31.74 25.62 4.48
N ARG A 683 -32.24 26.74 3.96
CA ARG A 683 -32.86 27.83 4.72
C ARG A 683 -33.93 27.20 5.62
N ARG A 684 -33.66 27.11 6.92
CA ARG A 684 -34.64 26.55 7.88
C ARG A 684 -35.82 27.51 7.95
N SER A 685 -37.01 27.04 7.60
CA SER A 685 -38.22 27.66 8.13
C SER A 685 -38.29 27.35 9.63
N GLU A 686 -38.74 28.34 10.41
CA GLU A 686 -38.77 28.37 11.89
C GLU A 686 -39.73 27.36 12.54
N TRP A 687 -40.08 26.28 11.84
CA TRP A 687 -41.13 25.32 12.20
C TRP A 687 -40.73 24.26 13.25
N ALA A 688 -39.74 24.54 14.11
CA ALA A 688 -39.24 23.58 15.10
C ALA A 688 -39.35 24.06 16.56
N GLY A 689 -40.36 24.89 16.86
CA GLY A 689 -40.78 25.21 18.22
C GLY A 689 -41.86 24.25 18.68
N GLY A 690 -41.49 23.15 19.35
CA GLY A 690 -42.45 22.25 20.01
C GLY A 690 -42.03 20.78 19.91
N PHE A 691 -42.17 20.04 21.01
CA PHE A 691 -41.84 18.62 21.21
C PHE A 691 -40.40 18.27 21.62
N LEU A 692 -40.08 18.57 22.88
CA LEU A 692 -39.17 17.75 23.68
C LEU A 692 -39.85 17.40 25.01
N THR A 693 -40.56 16.27 25.06
CA THR A 693 -40.95 15.60 26.30
C THR A 693 -40.11 14.32 26.45
N GLU A 694 -39.39 14.22 27.56
CA GLU A 694 -38.48 13.13 27.89
C GLU A 694 -39.24 11.81 28.19
N THR A 695 -39.01 10.77 27.37
CA THR A 695 -39.38 9.38 27.70
C THR A 695 -38.12 8.51 27.75
N GLY A 696 -37.39 8.59 28.86
CA GLY A 696 -35.99 8.16 28.96
C GLY A 696 -35.69 6.68 29.26
N ARG A 697 -36.66 5.76 29.37
CA ARG A 697 -36.38 4.37 29.83
C ARG A 697 -36.61 3.25 28.81
N SER A 698 -37.58 3.31 27.90
CA SER A 698 -37.84 2.17 26.98
C SER A 698 -36.81 2.04 25.85
N VAL A 699 -36.20 3.15 25.42
CA VAL A 699 -35.23 3.19 24.31
C VAL A 699 -33.94 2.42 24.62
N ARG A 700 -33.55 2.30 25.91
CA ARG A 700 -32.35 1.55 26.31
C ARG A 700 -32.47 0.03 26.05
N ARG A 701 -33.67 -0.55 26.19
CA ARG A 701 -33.87 -2.00 25.97
C ARG A 701 -33.80 -2.37 24.49
N GLY A 702 -34.41 -1.56 23.62
CA GLY A 702 -34.36 -1.79 22.17
C GLY A 702 -32.94 -1.65 21.58
N ALA A 703 -32.16 -0.69 22.06
CA ALA A 703 -30.77 -0.52 21.63
C ALA A 703 -29.86 -1.69 22.06
N LEU A 704 -30.10 -2.26 23.25
CA LEU A 704 -29.32 -3.39 23.76
C LEU A 704 -29.55 -4.66 22.92
N VAL A 705 -30.81 -4.94 22.56
CA VAL A 705 -31.19 -6.10 21.73
C VAL A 705 -30.60 -5.98 20.32
N LEU A 706 -30.61 -4.78 19.73
CA LEU A 706 -30.01 -4.54 18.42
C LEU A 706 -28.49 -4.71 18.43
N VAL A 707 -27.79 -4.14 19.42
CA VAL A 707 -26.33 -4.31 19.57
C VAL A 707 -26.00 -5.79 19.80
N ALA A 708 -26.78 -6.50 20.61
CA ALA A 708 -26.61 -7.92 20.86
C ALA A 708 -26.89 -8.81 19.64
N ALA A 709 -27.72 -8.39 18.69
CA ALA A 709 -27.99 -9.13 17.45
C ALA A 709 -26.98 -8.82 16.32
N VAL A 710 -26.57 -7.55 16.20
CA VAL A 710 -25.73 -7.07 15.08
C VAL A 710 -24.24 -7.37 15.30
N VAL A 711 -23.76 -7.29 16.54
CA VAL A 711 -22.34 -7.52 16.86
C VAL A 711 -21.89 -8.96 16.61
N PRO A 712 -22.64 -10.02 17.02
CA PRO A 712 -22.23 -11.40 16.76
C PRO A 712 -22.22 -11.76 15.27
N VAL A 713 -23.19 -11.29 14.49
CA VAL A 713 -23.23 -11.55 13.03
C VAL A 713 -21.99 -10.95 12.35
N LEU A 714 -21.61 -9.73 12.71
CA LEU A 714 -20.46 -9.04 12.13
C LEU A 714 -19.12 -9.59 12.63
N LEU A 715 -19.02 -9.99 13.91
CA LEU A 715 -17.84 -10.67 14.45
C LEU A 715 -17.69 -12.09 13.90
N THR A 716 -18.78 -12.80 13.63
CA THR A 716 -18.73 -14.12 13.00
C THR A 716 -18.28 -13.99 11.55
N VAL A 717 -18.77 -12.98 10.80
CA VAL A 717 -18.30 -12.70 9.43
C VAL A 717 -16.84 -12.26 9.39
N ALA A 718 -16.36 -11.51 10.37
CA ALA A 718 -14.96 -11.04 10.45
C ALA A 718 -13.98 -12.09 11.04
N GLY A 719 -14.48 -13.06 11.81
CA GLY A 719 -13.68 -14.04 12.54
C GLY A 719 -13.66 -15.45 11.92
N LEU A 720 -14.36 -15.68 10.80
CA LEU A 720 -14.24 -16.94 10.07
C LEU A 720 -12.80 -17.05 9.52
N PRO A 721 -12.00 -18.05 9.97
CA PRO A 721 -10.65 -18.23 9.48
C PRO A 721 -10.70 -18.42 7.97
N THR A 722 -10.00 -17.56 7.24
CA THR A 722 -9.74 -17.71 5.81
C THR A 722 -8.68 -18.79 5.54
N ASP A 723 -8.42 -19.69 6.50
CA ASP A 723 -7.46 -20.80 6.37
C ASP A 723 -7.83 -21.73 5.20
N GLY A 724 -9.11 -21.76 4.83
CA GLY A 724 -9.52 -22.08 3.47
C GLY A 724 -9.24 -20.89 2.58
N GLY A 725 -7.97 -20.64 2.27
CA GLY A 725 -7.61 -19.71 1.23
C GLY A 725 -8.30 -20.21 -0.01
N VAL A 726 -9.47 -19.66 -0.31
CA VAL A 726 -9.98 -19.61 -1.66
C VAL A 726 -8.97 -18.71 -2.36
N SER A 727 -7.80 -19.28 -2.67
CA SER A 727 -7.22 -19.13 -3.98
C SER A 727 -8.43 -19.25 -4.87
N LEU A 728 -8.98 -18.09 -5.27
CA LEU A 728 -9.72 -17.99 -6.50
C LEU A 728 -8.83 -18.78 -7.44
N GLY A 729 -9.28 -19.98 -7.78
CA GLY A 729 -8.46 -20.98 -8.42
C GLY A 729 -8.16 -20.51 -9.82
N PHE A 730 -7.26 -19.53 -9.93
CA PHE A 730 -6.37 -19.33 -11.06
C PHE A 730 -5.35 -20.47 -11.13
N ARG A 731 -5.55 -21.57 -10.38
CA ARG A 731 -5.10 -22.91 -10.77
C ARG A 731 -5.69 -23.19 -12.15
N SER A 732 -4.84 -22.99 -13.15
CA SER A 732 -5.09 -22.99 -14.60
C SER A 732 -5.38 -21.62 -15.24
N THR A 733 -4.46 -20.67 -15.07
CA THR A 733 -4.21 -19.60 -16.07
C THR A 733 -3.84 -20.16 -17.46
N ALA A 734 -3.58 -21.47 -17.57
CA ALA A 734 -3.37 -22.15 -18.83
C ALA A 734 -4.55 -22.03 -19.81
N GLU A 735 -5.76 -21.72 -19.34
CA GLU A 735 -6.96 -21.56 -20.18
C GLU A 735 -7.20 -20.11 -20.64
N ILE A 736 -6.45 -19.13 -20.13
CA ILE A 736 -6.46 -17.74 -20.64
C ILE A 736 -5.45 -17.66 -21.80
N THR A 737 -5.77 -18.32 -22.92
CA THR A 737 -4.89 -18.38 -24.09
C THR A 737 -5.00 -17.17 -25.03
N ASP A 738 -6.11 -16.42 -24.94
CA ASP A 738 -6.43 -15.31 -25.85
C ASP A 738 -6.30 -13.94 -25.19
N VAL A 739 -5.12 -13.65 -24.62
CA VAL A 739 -4.75 -12.26 -24.35
C VAL A 739 -4.45 -11.61 -25.71
N PRO A 740 -5.00 -10.41 -26.02
CA PRO A 740 -4.72 -9.72 -27.28
C PRO A 740 -3.22 -9.76 -27.56
N ALA A 741 -2.86 -10.15 -28.79
CA ALA A 741 -1.48 -10.28 -29.19
C ALA A 741 -0.71 -9.03 -28.74
N VAL A 742 0.20 -9.23 -27.79
CA VAL A 742 1.15 -8.20 -27.35
C VAL A 742 1.67 -7.54 -28.62
N THR A 743 1.63 -6.20 -28.66
CA THR A 743 2.16 -5.42 -29.79
C THR A 743 3.43 -6.09 -30.29
N ARG A 744 3.48 -6.43 -31.60
CA ARG A 744 4.55 -7.25 -32.17
C ARG A 744 5.91 -6.77 -31.66
N ALA A 745 6.53 -7.59 -30.80
CA ALA A 745 7.84 -7.29 -30.25
C ALA A 745 8.80 -6.99 -31.40
N SER A 746 9.60 -5.93 -31.22
CA SER A 746 10.62 -5.57 -32.21
C SER A 746 11.55 -6.77 -32.48
N SER A 747 12.16 -6.84 -33.66
CA SER A 747 13.10 -7.92 -33.98
C SER A 747 14.27 -7.99 -32.99
N GLU A 748 14.73 -6.83 -32.52
CA GLU A 748 15.76 -6.69 -31.49
C GLU A 748 15.32 -7.31 -30.15
N LEU A 749 14.11 -6.98 -29.68
CA LEU A 749 13.59 -7.56 -28.45
C LEU A 749 13.37 -9.07 -28.58
N ARG A 750 12.87 -9.57 -29.72
CA ARG A 750 12.71 -11.02 -29.93
C ARG A 750 14.06 -11.74 -29.92
N ALA A 751 15.10 -11.13 -30.50
CA ALA A 751 16.46 -11.65 -30.42
C ALA A 751 16.94 -11.71 -28.96
N ALA A 752 16.73 -10.64 -28.19
CA ALA A 752 17.12 -10.60 -26.79
C ALA A 752 16.35 -11.59 -25.91
N GLN A 753 15.05 -11.77 -26.15
CA GLN A 753 14.23 -12.77 -25.45
C GLN A 753 14.64 -14.20 -25.85
N ALA A 754 15.00 -14.45 -27.10
CA ALA A 754 15.49 -15.75 -27.56
C ALA A 754 16.84 -16.12 -26.93
N ALA A 755 17.78 -15.16 -26.89
CA ALA A 755 19.06 -15.32 -26.22
C ALA A 755 18.87 -15.55 -24.71
N ALA A 756 17.99 -14.79 -24.05
CA ALA A 756 17.65 -15.01 -22.65
C ALA A 756 17.01 -16.39 -22.42
N TRP A 757 16.07 -16.81 -23.27
CA TRP A 757 15.43 -18.13 -23.18
C TRP A 757 16.46 -19.26 -23.22
N LEU A 758 17.43 -19.18 -24.15
CA LEU A 758 18.51 -20.14 -24.28
C LEU A 758 19.46 -20.12 -23.07
N GLN A 759 19.91 -18.93 -22.65
CA GLN A 759 20.87 -18.78 -21.56
C GLN A 759 20.32 -19.20 -20.20
N TYR A 760 19.06 -18.87 -19.90
CA TYR A 760 18.47 -19.02 -18.57
C TYR A 760 17.68 -20.32 -18.38
N GLY A 761 18.03 -21.38 -19.12
CA GLY A 761 17.55 -22.74 -18.87
C GLY A 761 17.14 -23.50 -20.13
N GLY A 762 16.67 -22.81 -21.17
CA GLY A 762 16.18 -23.43 -22.39
C GLY A 762 17.27 -24.19 -23.15
N GLY A 763 18.47 -23.62 -23.27
CA GLY A 763 19.61 -24.28 -23.90
C GLY A 763 20.04 -25.54 -23.16
N ALA A 764 20.03 -25.52 -21.83
CA ALA A 764 20.34 -26.70 -21.03
C ALA A 764 19.30 -27.82 -21.20
N LEU A 765 18.01 -27.46 -21.32
CA LEU A 765 16.93 -28.42 -21.60
C LEU A 765 17.08 -29.04 -22.99
N LEU A 766 17.43 -28.24 -24.00
CA LEU A 766 17.67 -28.73 -25.37
C LEU A 766 18.89 -29.66 -25.44
N MET A 767 19.98 -29.31 -24.75
CA MET A 767 21.17 -30.16 -24.68
C MET A 767 20.88 -31.48 -23.97
N GLN A 768 20.13 -31.45 -22.86
CA GLN A 768 19.74 -32.65 -22.13
C GLN A 768 18.89 -33.58 -23.01
N TYR A 769 17.87 -33.02 -23.67
CA TYR A 769 17.03 -33.76 -24.62
C TYR A 769 17.85 -34.39 -25.76
N GLY A 770 18.80 -33.63 -26.33
CA GLY A 770 19.68 -34.11 -27.38
C GLY A 770 20.56 -35.29 -26.92
N ASN A 771 21.11 -35.20 -25.71
CA ASN A 771 21.91 -36.27 -25.12
C ASN A 771 21.09 -37.54 -24.88
N ASP A 772 19.89 -37.42 -24.30
CA ASP A 772 19.00 -38.56 -24.05
C ASP A 772 18.56 -39.24 -25.38
N LEU A 773 18.38 -38.45 -26.44
CA LEU A 773 18.08 -38.94 -27.78
C LEU A 773 19.28 -39.65 -28.44
N GLU A 774 20.49 -39.11 -28.27
CA GLU A 774 21.72 -39.74 -28.75
C GLU A 774 21.98 -41.07 -28.03
N GLU A 775 21.82 -41.09 -26.71
CA GLU A 775 21.96 -42.30 -25.89
C GLU A 775 20.92 -43.36 -26.28
N LEU A 776 19.65 -42.97 -26.51
CA LEU A 776 18.65 -43.87 -27.09
C LEU A 776 19.12 -44.44 -28.45
N GLY A 777 19.67 -43.60 -29.32
CA GLY A 777 20.23 -44.03 -30.60
C GLY A 777 21.39 -45.02 -30.45
N ASN A 778 22.24 -44.86 -29.43
CA ASN A 778 23.35 -45.76 -29.14
C ASN A 778 22.86 -47.10 -28.57
N ASP A 779 21.87 -47.08 -27.67
CA ASP A 779 21.23 -48.28 -27.13
C ASP A 779 20.56 -49.11 -28.25
N LEU A 780 19.99 -48.44 -29.25
CA LEU A 780 19.38 -49.10 -30.42
C LEU A 780 20.42 -49.59 -31.46
N LYS A 781 21.62 -48.98 -31.52
CA LYS A 781 22.72 -49.41 -32.42
C LYS A 781 23.45 -50.65 -31.93
N LEU A 782 23.42 -50.93 -30.62
CA LEU A 782 23.97 -52.16 -30.04
C LEU A 782 23.07 -53.34 -30.45
N LYS A 783 23.22 -53.76 -31.71
CA LYS A 783 22.52 -54.91 -32.27
C LYS A 783 22.68 -56.11 -31.34
N SER A 784 21.57 -56.78 -31.05
CA SER A 784 21.62 -58.18 -30.64
C SER A 784 22.46 -58.96 -31.66
N PRO A 785 23.20 -60.02 -31.26
CA PRO A 785 23.95 -60.86 -32.19
C PRO A 785 23.15 -61.34 -33.43
N ASN A 786 21.82 -61.32 -33.34
CA ASN A 786 20.88 -61.73 -34.39
C ASN A 786 20.35 -60.57 -35.27
N GLY A 787 20.77 -59.33 -35.01
CA GLY A 787 20.29 -58.14 -35.73
C GLY A 787 18.94 -57.57 -35.26
N GLU A 788 18.31 -58.19 -34.27
CA GLU A 788 17.06 -57.69 -33.64
C GLU A 788 17.34 -56.54 -32.66
N LEU A 789 16.43 -55.56 -32.61
CA LEU A 789 16.48 -54.42 -31.69
C LEU A 789 16.10 -54.88 -30.28
N ASP A 790 16.93 -54.57 -29.29
CA ASP A 790 16.62 -54.85 -27.87
C ASP A 790 15.78 -53.71 -27.28
N GLU A 791 14.47 -53.73 -27.56
CA GLU A 791 13.51 -52.70 -27.14
C GLU A 791 13.48 -52.48 -25.62
N LYS A 792 13.78 -53.53 -24.84
CA LYS A 792 13.78 -53.47 -23.38
C LYS A 792 14.88 -52.56 -22.85
N LYS A 793 16.02 -52.46 -23.55
CA LYS A 793 17.09 -51.51 -23.22
C LYS A 793 16.70 -50.06 -23.47
N ALA A 794 15.77 -49.80 -24.39
CA ALA A 794 15.31 -48.45 -24.71
C ALA A 794 14.33 -47.87 -23.67
N ILE A 795 13.63 -48.72 -22.90
CA ILE A 795 12.58 -48.30 -21.94
C ILE A 795 13.05 -47.20 -20.96
N PRO A 796 14.21 -47.32 -20.26
CA PRO A 796 14.67 -46.28 -19.35
C PRO A 796 14.90 -44.94 -20.04
N ARG A 797 15.45 -44.95 -21.27
CA ARG A 797 15.71 -43.75 -22.07
C ARG A 797 14.43 -43.12 -22.59
N LEU A 798 13.47 -43.92 -23.04
CA LEU A 798 12.15 -43.43 -23.43
C LEU A 798 11.44 -42.75 -22.25
N ARG A 799 11.54 -43.30 -21.04
CA ARG A 799 11.00 -42.63 -19.83
C ARG A 799 11.72 -41.32 -19.51
N ALA A 800 13.04 -41.27 -19.70
CA ALA A 800 13.82 -40.03 -19.54
C ALA A 800 13.40 -38.95 -20.55
N LEU A 801 13.23 -39.33 -21.83
CA LEU A 801 12.71 -38.46 -22.89
C LEU A 801 11.30 -37.95 -22.58
N VAL A 802 10.38 -38.80 -22.09
CA VAL A 802 9.06 -38.33 -21.63
C VAL A 802 9.23 -37.27 -20.53
N ALA A 803 10.10 -37.50 -19.56
CA ALA A 803 10.34 -36.52 -18.49
C ALA A 803 10.92 -35.20 -19.03
N ASP A 804 11.85 -35.25 -19.98
CA ASP A 804 12.40 -34.08 -20.66
C ASP A 804 11.36 -33.30 -21.44
N ILE A 805 10.53 -33.97 -22.21
CA ILE A 805 9.43 -33.34 -22.96
C ILE A 805 8.48 -32.62 -22.00
N GLN A 806 8.15 -33.24 -20.85
CA GLN A 806 7.33 -32.58 -19.83
C GLN A 806 8.06 -31.43 -19.12
N ARG A 807 9.40 -31.44 -19.01
CA ARG A 807 10.17 -30.29 -18.53
C ARG A 807 10.12 -29.14 -19.54
N ILE A 808 10.37 -29.44 -20.82
CA ILE A 808 10.33 -28.47 -21.92
C ILE A 808 8.94 -27.84 -22.04
N ARG A 809 7.87 -28.63 -22.00
CA ARG A 809 6.48 -28.14 -22.07
C ARG A 809 6.12 -27.18 -20.92
N ARG A 810 6.71 -27.37 -19.74
CA ARG A 810 6.48 -26.53 -18.55
C ARG A 810 7.40 -25.31 -18.49
N TYR A 811 8.35 -25.19 -19.41
CA TYR A 811 9.27 -24.07 -19.47
C TYR A 811 8.65 -22.87 -20.20
N PHE A 812 9.38 -21.76 -20.30
CA PHE A 812 8.89 -20.53 -20.95
C PHE A 812 8.47 -20.76 -22.41
N GLN A 813 7.49 -19.99 -22.87
CA GLN A 813 7.12 -19.94 -24.28
C GLN A 813 8.21 -19.25 -25.11
N LEU A 814 8.34 -19.65 -26.39
CA LEU A 814 9.20 -18.98 -27.34
C LEU A 814 8.65 -17.58 -27.66
N PRO A 815 9.53 -16.56 -27.82
CA PRO A 815 9.12 -15.16 -28.00
C PRO A 815 8.46 -14.87 -29.35
N ASP A 816 8.62 -15.75 -30.35
CA ASP A 816 7.99 -15.60 -31.66
C ASP A 816 6.71 -16.45 -31.75
N PRO A 817 5.50 -15.85 -31.92
CA PRO A 817 4.26 -16.62 -31.90
C PRO A 817 4.12 -17.69 -33.00
N PRO A 818 4.51 -17.43 -34.28
CA PRO A 818 4.61 -18.47 -35.29
C PRO A 818 5.52 -19.63 -34.86
N MET A 819 6.73 -19.33 -34.40
CA MET A 819 7.68 -20.33 -33.89
C MET A 819 7.11 -21.11 -32.70
N GLN A 820 6.45 -20.44 -31.75
CA GLN A 820 5.82 -21.07 -30.60
C GLN A 820 4.70 -22.05 -30.99
N ARG A 821 3.93 -21.75 -32.05
CA ARG A 821 2.92 -22.69 -32.57
C ARG A 821 3.56 -23.94 -33.14
N HIS A 822 4.60 -23.78 -33.96
CA HIS A 822 5.35 -24.93 -34.50
C HIS A 822 6.03 -25.73 -33.40
N TRP A 823 6.62 -25.04 -32.42
CA TRP A 823 7.23 -25.63 -31.23
C TRP A 823 6.23 -26.47 -30.44
N SER A 824 5.06 -25.92 -30.14
CA SER A 824 4.01 -26.64 -29.40
C SER A 824 3.53 -27.87 -30.16
N ALA A 825 3.30 -27.75 -31.47
CA ALA A 825 2.90 -28.87 -32.32
C ALA A 825 4.00 -29.97 -32.38
N ALA A 826 5.26 -29.58 -32.50
CA ALA A 826 6.39 -30.51 -32.52
C ALA A 826 6.56 -31.23 -31.17
N ILE A 827 6.45 -30.52 -30.04
CA ILE A 827 6.47 -31.09 -28.69
C ILE A 827 5.30 -32.05 -28.47
N ASP A 828 4.10 -31.73 -28.96
CA ASP A 828 2.94 -32.60 -28.84
C ASP A 828 3.05 -33.85 -29.70
N ALA A 829 3.62 -33.75 -30.91
CA ALA A 829 3.94 -34.92 -31.74
C ALA A 829 4.96 -35.82 -31.05
N LEU A 830 6.05 -35.21 -30.56
CA LEU A 830 7.12 -35.89 -29.86
C LEU A 830 6.62 -36.63 -28.60
N ASP A 831 5.80 -35.97 -27.77
CA ASP A 831 5.19 -36.59 -26.57
C ASP A 831 4.34 -37.82 -26.93
N ARG A 832 3.57 -37.74 -28.04
CA ARG A 832 2.78 -38.88 -28.51
C ARG A 832 3.69 -40.01 -29.00
N ASP A 833 4.67 -39.71 -29.84
CA ASP A 833 5.53 -40.72 -30.47
C ASP A 833 6.38 -41.46 -29.43
N VAL A 834 6.99 -40.76 -28.47
CA VAL A 834 7.75 -41.38 -27.38
C VAL A 834 6.86 -42.27 -26.51
N LYS A 835 5.61 -41.85 -26.21
CA LYS A 835 4.66 -42.67 -25.44
C LYS A 835 4.20 -43.91 -26.20
N THR A 836 3.98 -43.79 -27.51
CA THR A 836 3.66 -44.93 -28.38
C THR A 836 4.82 -45.92 -28.41
N MET A 837 6.06 -45.44 -28.58
CA MET A 837 7.25 -46.30 -28.51
C MET A 837 7.41 -46.98 -27.15
N LEU A 838 7.21 -46.23 -26.06
CA LEU A 838 7.29 -46.78 -24.70
C LEU A 838 6.26 -47.88 -24.48
N THR A 839 5.03 -47.67 -24.94
CA THR A 839 3.95 -48.67 -24.84
C THR A 839 4.27 -49.91 -25.68
N ALA A 840 4.79 -49.71 -26.91
CA ALA A 840 5.17 -50.81 -27.79
C ALA A 840 6.31 -51.65 -27.19
N ALA A 841 7.35 -51.00 -26.66
CA ALA A 841 8.47 -51.67 -25.99
C ALA A 841 8.04 -52.44 -24.73
N GLU A 842 7.05 -51.94 -24.00
CA GLU A 842 6.48 -52.63 -22.83
C GLU A 842 5.59 -53.83 -23.22
N GLN A 843 5.08 -53.84 -24.45
CA GLN A 843 4.22 -54.90 -25.00
C GLN A 843 4.96 -55.88 -25.91
N ASP A 844 6.27 -55.69 -26.11
CA ASP A 844 7.09 -56.45 -27.07
C ASP A 844 6.50 -56.38 -28.52
N ASP A 845 5.95 -55.23 -28.94
CA ASP A 845 5.41 -54.98 -30.30
C ASP A 845 6.42 -54.22 -31.18
N SER A 846 7.33 -54.98 -31.79
CA SER A 846 8.41 -54.44 -32.61
C SER A 846 7.95 -53.62 -33.82
N ALA A 847 6.82 -53.97 -34.43
CA ALA A 847 6.32 -53.26 -35.60
C ALA A 847 5.83 -51.85 -35.22
N SER A 848 5.11 -51.73 -34.10
CA SER A 848 4.71 -50.44 -33.56
C SER A 848 5.91 -49.65 -33.03
N PHE A 849 6.89 -50.32 -32.42
CA PHE A 849 8.13 -49.69 -31.96
C PHE A 849 8.92 -49.05 -33.10
N GLU A 850 9.16 -49.78 -34.19
CA GLU A 850 9.88 -49.28 -35.37
C GLU A 850 9.15 -48.12 -36.04
N LYS A 851 7.81 -48.21 -36.15
CA LYS A 851 6.99 -47.10 -36.65
C LYS A 851 7.10 -45.86 -35.77
N GLY A 852 7.03 -46.04 -34.45
CA GLY A 852 7.20 -44.97 -33.46
C GLY A 852 8.58 -44.33 -33.55
N LEU A 853 9.64 -45.13 -33.77
CA LEU A 853 11.01 -44.64 -33.93
C LEU A 853 11.16 -43.71 -35.15
N ASN A 854 10.56 -44.08 -36.29
CA ASN A 854 10.59 -43.23 -37.49
C ASN A 854 9.85 -41.90 -37.29
N HIS A 855 8.72 -41.92 -36.58
CA HIS A 855 8.00 -40.70 -36.23
C HIS A 855 8.80 -39.84 -35.23
N LEU A 856 9.38 -40.46 -34.19
CA LEU A 856 10.26 -39.81 -33.22
C LEU A 856 11.41 -39.06 -33.89
N LEU A 857 12.10 -39.69 -34.85
CA LEU A 857 13.19 -39.05 -35.59
C LEU A 857 12.70 -37.85 -36.41
N THR A 858 11.51 -37.95 -36.99
CA THR A 858 10.89 -36.86 -37.76
C THR A 858 10.53 -35.67 -36.86
N SER A 859 9.86 -35.92 -35.73
CA SER A 859 9.51 -34.88 -34.75
C SER A 859 10.75 -34.29 -34.07
N SER A 860 11.77 -35.10 -33.81
CA SER A 860 13.05 -34.62 -33.27
C SER A 860 13.75 -33.66 -34.22
N ARG A 861 13.74 -33.94 -35.54
CA ARG A 861 14.29 -33.03 -36.54
C ARG A 861 13.57 -31.68 -36.53
N GLN A 862 12.24 -31.68 -36.44
CA GLN A 862 11.47 -30.43 -36.34
C GLN A 862 11.84 -29.60 -35.11
N ILE A 863 12.02 -30.24 -33.94
CA ILE A 863 12.49 -29.57 -32.73
C ILE A 863 13.88 -28.96 -32.92
N MET A 864 14.80 -29.69 -33.54
CA MET A 864 16.16 -29.20 -33.80
C MET A 864 16.19 -28.07 -34.82
N ASP A 865 15.35 -28.11 -35.86
CA ASP A 865 15.22 -27.03 -36.84
C ASP A 865 14.72 -25.74 -36.17
N ILE A 866 13.71 -25.84 -35.30
CA ILE A 866 13.20 -24.70 -34.51
C ILE A 866 14.26 -24.18 -33.53
N ALA A 867 15.00 -25.08 -32.86
CA ALA A 867 16.09 -24.71 -31.97
C ALA A 867 17.20 -23.96 -32.72
N GLN A 868 17.55 -24.39 -33.92
CA GLN A 868 18.53 -23.71 -34.77
C GLN A 868 18.02 -22.34 -35.22
N GLU A 869 16.74 -22.21 -35.55
CA GLU A 869 16.11 -20.92 -35.86
C GLU A 869 16.18 -19.98 -34.64
N LEU A 870 15.90 -20.49 -33.44
CA LEU A 870 15.98 -19.73 -32.19
C LEU A 870 17.41 -19.27 -31.89
N ILE A 871 18.41 -20.14 -32.09
CA ILE A 871 19.84 -19.79 -31.97
C ILE A 871 20.21 -18.71 -32.99
N SER A 872 19.74 -18.82 -34.23
CA SER A 872 19.99 -17.82 -35.26
C SER A 872 19.36 -16.46 -34.93
N LEU A 873 18.19 -16.48 -34.27
CA LEU A 873 17.52 -15.28 -33.80
C LEU A 873 18.29 -14.66 -32.63
N ALA A 874 18.73 -15.47 -31.66
CA ALA A 874 19.54 -15.06 -30.53
C ALA A 874 20.90 -14.45 -30.95
N ALA A 875 21.54 -15.02 -31.97
CA ALA A 875 22.82 -14.55 -32.51
C ALA A 875 22.75 -13.15 -33.17
N LYS A 876 21.54 -12.64 -33.47
CA LYS A 876 21.36 -11.25 -33.96
C LYS A 876 21.51 -10.21 -32.86
N THR A 877 21.44 -10.62 -31.60
CA THR A 877 21.75 -9.75 -30.46
C THR A 877 23.26 -9.61 -30.39
N SER A 878 23.81 -8.39 -30.37
CA SER A 878 25.26 -8.24 -30.21
C SER A 878 25.66 -8.80 -28.85
N ALA A 879 26.80 -9.51 -28.78
CA ALA A 879 27.32 -10.05 -27.52
C ALA A 879 27.46 -8.97 -26.43
N ASP A 880 27.61 -7.70 -26.85
CA ASP A 880 27.76 -6.54 -25.97
C ASP A 880 26.43 -6.00 -25.39
N THR A 881 25.26 -6.46 -25.86
CA THR A 881 23.95 -5.89 -25.45
C THR A 881 23.57 -6.23 -23.99
N TYR A 882 24.24 -7.20 -23.36
CA TYR A 882 23.86 -7.72 -22.02
C TYR A 882 24.65 -7.14 -20.84
N HIS A 883 25.66 -6.31 -21.07
CA HIS A 883 26.41 -5.66 -20.00
C HIS A 883 25.81 -4.30 -19.66
N TYR A 884 25.09 -4.23 -18.53
CA TYR A 884 24.41 -3.02 -18.02
C TYR A 884 25.16 -2.41 -16.83
#